data_AF-A0A1G4B3V2-F1
#
_entry.id   AF-A0A1G4B3V2-F1
#
_cell.length_a   1.000
_cell.length_b   1.000
_cell.length_c   1.000
_cell.angle_alpha   90.00
_cell.angle_beta   90.00
_cell.angle_gamma   90.00
#
_symmetry.space_group_name_H-M   'P 1'
#
loop_
_entity.id
_entity.type
_entity.pdbx_description
1 polymer ?
#
loop_
_entity_poly.entity_id
_entity_poly.type
_entity_poly.pdbx_seq_one_letter_code
_entity_poly.pdbx_strand_id
1 'polypeptide(L)'
;MALVAALGLVLSLLPWSTLSLALSLSNQTLSLMAGNATMPGPPIPPPAYMVDHSHNYFKTAPDRYDPELESPSSSDVTGLKMIPSGSDELERRQSSSYWLANMQHGQARMPFAPSGYRVWRNVKDYGAKGDGVTDDTDAINLAITDGGRCGLGCGSTTTLGAVVYFPPGTYMVSSPIIQYYYTQFVGDPTVSPRPTIKGMSTFKGIALIDTDVYIPGGNGAQWYINQNQFYRQIRNLRIDLTEMPNENTSGDQTYVPTGIHWQVSQSTSLQNIDVVMPLGGGTTAVGIFTENGSGGFMSDLTFFGGNIGMRVGSQQFTARGLKFQLQSVAVQMIWDWGWTWQDVTVDAAYIAFDCTSFGGDGGQGTGSLTVMDSRFSNVPYAITVSAGFRPAITLDNLVVEGNTPSVVLVSGGETLLAGTTGGSETIQSWATGRRYTSLNDVGTDTSGDLVPAPNKPPALLNSAGRWFTRSKPQYETLSAGSFINAASFGASGSASGDQSAALNAAFQAAANGAVLFIPAGIYMVASTVTIPVGARVVGEAWSQIMGYGSAFNDEKNPVPVVRVGNPGDAGVVEVSDLMFTVQAPTPGAVLIEWNIKESGQGSAGMWDSHVRVGGAMGSKMQTSDCPASSSIDRACAAASMLMHVTPGASGYFENNWLWVADHDLDNPAQSQINVFSARGLLVESDGPVWLWGGASEHSVFYQYQLANASNIFLGHMQTESPYFQPTPNALEVFTSGVYPSDPKFEDCAANPQCLLSWALIIKSSRDIFIYGAGLYSWFSSYSQSCLTGENCQQRLLQTDYSQGIWLYSQYTKGALEAVSPLGGVPAVPQADNRKGFVTAISAWLPLALQGGTLGGAVAAGNNPTPGGILPVPGLSGACGTITAGATMTITPSCSSAIAALPTSGANNKPPGPANCGETCDLYRLVTATCCGTGGSAPFSVEVPAGVGLPAPFPLPAGFRPPPGVVISVPGFDASGKPTTTTYDSDHPVIIPIIIPIGWIPVPGAVGGGGGGGGGGGGGGGVPVGPPLIAPPLDEIPDDPDYYLIIKDEFDNNAWTIPDITTVPPPATTCDSACCGLQKAPWQPDCAAIQIPDSQDSVAALSGTCWGEGNRKWCDVLTHDSCEISMGWDITQYPDGQGPR
;
A
#
# COMPACT_ATOMS: atom_id res chain seq x y z
N MET A 1 -5.34 -23.11 -55.85
CA MET A 1 -5.20 -21.67 -56.13
C MET A 1 -6.51 -21.00 -56.51
N ALA A 2 -7.31 -21.49 -57.48
CA ALA A 2 -8.58 -20.84 -57.84
C ALA A 2 -9.58 -20.64 -56.66
N LEU A 3 -9.59 -21.55 -55.68
CA LEU A 3 -10.49 -21.48 -54.52
C LEU A 3 -10.21 -20.31 -53.55
N VAL A 4 -8.98 -19.76 -53.56
CA VAL A 4 -8.59 -18.65 -52.66
C VAL A 4 -9.22 -17.32 -53.11
N ALA A 5 -9.41 -17.14 -54.41
CA ALA A 5 -10.07 -15.96 -54.96
C ALA A 5 -11.59 -15.90 -54.66
N ALA A 6 -12.22 -17.04 -54.34
CA ALA A 6 -13.65 -17.11 -54.09
C ALA A 6 -14.04 -16.66 -52.66
N LEU A 7 -13.23 -16.98 -51.64
CA LEU A 7 -13.49 -16.52 -50.27
C LEU A 7 -13.29 -15.00 -50.10
N GLY A 8 -12.39 -14.39 -50.88
CA GLY A 8 -12.09 -12.97 -50.81
C GLY A 8 -13.22 -12.03 -51.26
N LEU A 9 -14.31 -12.55 -51.85
CA LEU A 9 -15.40 -11.72 -52.41
C LEU A 9 -16.73 -11.78 -51.63
N VAL A 10 -16.83 -12.60 -50.58
CA VAL A 10 -18.06 -12.76 -49.76
C VAL A 10 -17.93 -12.09 -48.39
N LEU A 11 -16.70 -11.92 -47.89
CA LEU A 11 -16.40 -11.27 -46.60
C LEU A 11 -16.46 -9.73 -46.63
N SER A 12 -16.85 -9.12 -47.75
CA SER A 12 -16.86 -7.66 -47.98
C SER A 12 -18.23 -6.99 -47.92
N LEU A 13 -19.31 -7.74 -47.61
CA LEU A 13 -20.70 -7.26 -47.73
C LEU A 13 -21.55 -7.33 -46.43
N LEU A 14 -20.92 -7.58 -45.28
CA LEU A 14 -21.55 -7.38 -43.96
C LEU A 14 -20.76 -6.30 -43.19
N PRO A 15 -21.30 -5.07 -43.06
CA PRO A 15 -20.52 -3.95 -42.55
C PRO A 15 -20.40 -4.01 -41.03
N TRP A 16 -19.17 -3.97 -40.52
CA TRP A 16 -18.86 -3.84 -39.08
C TRP A 16 -19.43 -2.56 -38.44
N SER A 17 -19.89 -1.61 -39.27
CA SER A 17 -20.49 -0.36 -38.81
C SER A 17 -21.71 -0.56 -37.92
N THR A 18 -22.43 -1.68 -37.98
CA THR A 18 -23.63 -1.90 -37.16
C THR A 18 -23.33 -2.09 -35.67
N LEU A 19 -22.24 -2.80 -35.33
CA LEU A 19 -21.84 -3.01 -33.93
C LEU A 19 -21.15 -1.77 -33.36
N SER A 20 -20.31 -1.11 -34.17
CA SER A 20 -19.74 0.21 -33.82
C SER A 20 -20.83 1.28 -33.70
N LEU A 21 -21.91 1.24 -34.50
CA LEU A 21 -23.05 2.15 -34.33
C LEU A 21 -23.77 1.92 -33.00
N ALA A 22 -23.92 0.69 -32.50
CA ALA A 22 -24.59 0.48 -31.21
C ALA A 22 -23.83 1.19 -30.06
N LEU A 23 -22.51 1.02 -30.02
CA LEU A 23 -21.62 1.67 -29.05
C LEU A 23 -21.43 3.17 -29.30
N SER A 24 -21.50 3.63 -30.56
CA SER A 24 -21.46 5.07 -30.86
C SER A 24 -22.81 5.75 -30.64
N LEU A 25 -23.95 5.05 -30.79
CA LEU A 25 -25.29 5.63 -30.62
C LEU A 25 -25.65 5.82 -29.15
N SER A 26 -25.23 4.93 -28.24
CA SER A 26 -25.38 5.19 -26.79
C SER A 26 -24.52 6.38 -26.35
N ASN A 27 -23.26 6.43 -26.77
CA ASN A 27 -22.39 7.59 -26.51
C ASN A 27 -22.90 8.86 -27.22
N GLN A 28 -23.52 8.76 -28.40
CA GLN A 28 -24.08 9.91 -29.12
C GLN A 28 -25.42 10.37 -28.56
N THR A 29 -26.30 9.52 -28.01
CA THR A 29 -27.50 10.01 -27.33
C THR A 29 -27.14 10.76 -26.04
N LEU A 30 -26.15 10.26 -25.28
CA LEU A 30 -25.54 10.99 -24.16
C LEU A 30 -24.90 12.31 -24.62
N SER A 31 -24.07 12.28 -25.67
CA SER A 31 -23.38 13.48 -26.19
C SER A 31 -24.33 14.51 -26.84
N LEU A 32 -25.42 14.08 -27.48
CA LEU A 32 -26.45 14.96 -28.05
C LEU A 32 -27.32 15.63 -26.97
N MET A 33 -27.47 15.01 -25.79
CA MET A 33 -28.03 15.70 -24.62
C MET A 33 -27.00 16.63 -23.96
N ALA A 34 -25.74 16.21 -23.85
CA ALA A 34 -24.66 17.02 -23.29
C ALA A 34 -24.38 18.30 -24.10
N GLY A 35 -24.55 18.27 -25.43
CA GLY A 35 -24.32 19.42 -26.32
C GLY A 35 -25.20 20.65 -26.08
N ASN A 36 -26.18 20.57 -25.18
CA ASN A 36 -26.99 21.69 -24.71
C ASN A 36 -27.12 21.74 -23.17
N ALA A 37 -26.35 20.92 -22.46
CA ALA A 37 -26.33 20.88 -21.00
C ALA A 37 -25.45 22.02 -20.47
N THR A 38 -26.02 22.89 -19.63
CA THR A 38 -25.23 23.82 -18.82
C THR A 38 -24.36 23.05 -17.84
N MET A 39 -23.14 23.53 -17.59
CA MET A 39 -22.28 23.02 -16.50
C MET A 39 -23.07 22.83 -15.20
N PRO A 40 -22.79 21.76 -14.42
CA PRO A 40 -23.30 21.61 -13.06
C PRO A 40 -23.05 22.86 -12.21
N GLY A 41 -23.93 23.08 -11.24
CA GLY A 41 -23.78 24.17 -10.28
C GLY A 41 -22.60 23.95 -9.34
N PRO A 42 -22.30 24.92 -8.45
CA PRO A 42 -21.40 24.66 -7.33
C PRO A 42 -21.95 23.49 -6.49
N PRO A 43 -21.08 22.66 -5.90
CA PRO A 43 -21.49 21.44 -5.21
C PRO A 43 -22.34 21.73 -3.97
N ILE A 44 -23.33 20.87 -3.75
CA ILE A 44 -24.10 20.85 -2.50
C ILE A 44 -23.27 20.08 -1.47
N PRO A 45 -23.12 20.56 -0.22
CA PRO A 45 -22.44 19.79 0.82
C PRO A 45 -23.08 18.41 1.01
N PRO A 46 -22.28 17.34 1.22
CA PRO A 46 -22.82 16.03 1.53
C PRO A 46 -23.54 16.04 2.89
N PRO A 47 -24.50 15.12 3.12
CA PRO A 47 -25.15 14.96 4.42
C PRO A 47 -24.16 14.75 5.57
N ALA A 48 -24.54 15.17 6.77
CA ALA A 48 -23.69 15.09 7.96
C ALA A 48 -23.35 13.65 8.40
N TYR A 49 -24.07 12.63 7.89
CA TYR A 49 -23.73 11.22 8.08
C TYR A 49 -22.73 10.67 7.06
N MET A 50 -22.39 11.39 5.99
CA MET A 50 -21.40 10.90 5.02
C MET A 50 -19.96 11.22 5.47
N VAL A 51 -19.55 10.66 6.60
CA VAL A 51 -18.26 10.85 7.27
C VAL A 51 -17.80 9.54 7.90
N ASP A 52 -16.52 9.45 8.30
CA ASP A 52 -16.01 8.31 9.07
C ASP A 52 -16.63 8.25 10.47
N HIS A 53 -17.38 7.18 10.73
CA HIS A 53 -18.06 6.90 12.00
C HIS A 53 -17.25 6.06 12.98
N SER A 54 -15.92 6.01 12.83
CA SER A 54 -15.04 5.51 13.89
C SER A 54 -15.41 6.15 15.25
N HIS A 55 -15.74 5.31 16.23
CA HIS A 55 -16.27 5.67 17.55
C HIS A 55 -17.55 6.56 17.56
N ASN A 56 -18.24 6.66 16.41
CA ASN A 56 -19.27 7.64 16.09
C ASN A 56 -18.86 9.05 16.53
N TYR A 57 -17.63 9.47 16.19
CA TYR A 57 -17.05 10.73 16.65
C TYR A 57 -17.97 11.94 16.40
N PHE A 58 -18.52 12.04 15.17
CA PHE A 58 -19.38 13.14 14.74
C PHE A 58 -20.81 13.10 15.30
N LYS A 59 -21.23 12.00 15.96
CA LYS A 59 -22.59 11.77 16.46
C LYS A 59 -23.67 11.86 15.39
N THR A 60 -23.32 11.44 14.17
CA THR A 60 -24.16 11.46 12.97
C THR A 60 -24.24 10.11 12.25
N ALA A 61 -23.81 9.02 12.91
CA ALA A 61 -23.90 7.66 12.37
C ALA A 61 -25.30 7.36 11.75
N PRO A 62 -25.36 6.62 10.64
CA PRO A 62 -26.61 6.20 10.01
C PRO A 62 -27.27 5.04 10.77
N ASP A 63 -27.29 5.10 12.10
CA ASP A 63 -27.66 4.00 13.01
C ASP A 63 -29.04 4.21 13.68
N ARG A 64 -29.87 5.11 13.15
CA ARG A 64 -31.19 5.48 13.71
C ARG A 64 -32.37 5.24 12.76
N TYR A 65 -32.18 4.25 11.88
CA TYR A 65 -33.15 3.83 10.87
C TYR A 65 -34.13 2.77 11.41
N ASP A 66 -35.11 2.41 10.59
CA ASP A 66 -36.12 1.39 10.89
C ASP A 66 -35.58 -0.04 10.63
N PRO A 67 -35.40 -0.90 11.65
CA PRO A 67 -34.81 -2.24 11.50
C PRO A 67 -35.65 -3.20 10.63
N GLU A 68 -36.94 -2.90 10.38
CA GLU A 68 -37.77 -3.73 9.49
C GLU A 68 -37.36 -3.62 8.01
N LEU A 69 -36.57 -2.61 7.62
CA LEU A 69 -36.09 -2.45 6.23
C LEU A 69 -34.88 -3.32 5.88
N GLU A 70 -34.17 -3.83 6.90
CA GLU A 70 -32.87 -4.50 6.74
C GLU A 70 -32.81 -5.88 7.42
N SER A 71 -33.87 -6.24 8.15
CA SER A 71 -34.11 -7.62 8.56
C SER A 71 -35.16 -8.26 7.63
N PRO A 72 -34.84 -9.32 6.86
CA PRO A 72 -35.87 -10.02 6.09
C PRO A 72 -36.88 -10.65 7.06
N SER A 73 -38.14 -10.20 6.98
CA SER A 73 -39.23 -10.56 7.90
C SER A 73 -39.31 -12.06 8.14
N SER A 74 -38.87 -12.51 9.32
CA SER A 74 -38.91 -13.94 9.70
C SER A 74 -40.33 -14.52 9.74
N SER A 75 -41.34 -13.64 9.81
CA SER A 75 -42.77 -13.93 9.63
C SER A 75 -43.07 -14.46 8.21
N ASP A 76 -42.62 -13.74 7.19
CA ASP A 76 -43.03 -13.96 5.79
C ASP A 76 -42.24 -15.08 5.10
N VAL A 77 -41.08 -15.45 5.67
CA VAL A 77 -40.35 -16.69 5.32
C VAL A 77 -41.24 -17.95 5.44
N THR A 78 -42.32 -17.91 6.23
CA THR A 78 -43.29 -19.01 6.33
C THR A 78 -44.37 -19.00 5.24
N GLY A 79 -44.59 -17.86 4.57
CA GLY A 79 -45.59 -17.68 3.51
C GLY A 79 -45.06 -18.05 2.12
N LEU A 80 -43.81 -17.68 1.81
CA LEU A 80 -43.14 -17.97 0.54
C LEU A 80 -42.71 -19.44 0.42
N LYS A 81 -43.69 -20.32 0.19
CA LYS A 81 -43.41 -21.70 -0.22
C LYS A 81 -42.64 -21.70 -1.53
N MET A 82 -41.44 -22.28 -1.50
CA MET A 82 -40.71 -22.81 -2.66
C MET A 82 -41.69 -23.39 -3.69
N ILE A 83 -41.83 -22.73 -4.84
CA ILE A 83 -42.66 -23.23 -5.94
C ILE A 83 -41.98 -24.51 -6.46
N PRO A 84 -42.60 -25.70 -6.33
CA PRO A 84 -42.06 -26.90 -6.94
C PRO A 84 -42.05 -26.73 -8.46
N SER A 85 -41.12 -27.35 -9.18
CA SER A 85 -41.05 -27.29 -10.64
C SER A 85 -42.19 -28.05 -11.34
N GLY A 86 -43.40 -27.50 -11.22
CA GLY A 86 -44.63 -27.84 -11.94
C GLY A 86 -44.86 -26.89 -13.12
N SER A 87 -45.65 -27.33 -14.08
CA SER A 87 -45.77 -26.67 -15.39
C SER A 87 -46.81 -25.55 -15.45
N ASP A 88 -46.70 -24.77 -16.53
CA ASP A 88 -47.78 -24.00 -17.15
C ASP A 88 -48.22 -22.68 -16.49
N GLU A 89 -47.27 -21.74 -16.35
CA GLU A 89 -47.37 -20.51 -17.14
C GLU A 89 -45.97 -19.94 -17.49
N LEU A 90 -45.61 -20.01 -18.77
CA LEU A 90 -44.30 -19.56 -19.27
C LEU A 90 -44.35 -18.07 -19.66
N GLU A 91 -44.26 -17.18 -18.67
CA GLU A 91 -43.69 -15.85 -18.93
C GLU A 91 -42.31 -16.04 -19.58
N ARG A 92 -42.05 -15.30 -20.67
CA ARG A 92 -40.90 -15.53 -21.54
C ARG A 92 -39.61 -15.08 -20.84
N ARG A 93 -39.00 -15.96 -20.03
CA ARG A 93 -37.62 -15.81 -19.53
C ARG A 93 -36.74 -15.28 -20.67
N GLN A 94 -36.22 -14.06 -20.55
CA GLN A 94 -35.16 -13.60 -21.44
C GLN A 94 -33.95 -14.49 -21.17
N SER A 95 -33.71 -15.43 -22.08
CA SER A 95 -32.60 -16.37 -22.00
C SER A 95 -31.29 -15.60 -22.13
N SER A 96 -30.54 -15.50 -21.04
CA SER A 96 -29.18 -14.99 -21.06
C SER A 96 -28.33 -15.78 -22.06
N SER A 97 -27.57 -15.08 -22.89
CA SER A 97 -26.52 -15.64 -23.73
C SER A 97 -25.20 -15.90 -22.98
N TYR A 98 -25.05 -15.31 -21.78
CA TYR A 98 -23.81 -15.38 -21.02
C TYR A 98 -23.53 -16.82 -20.56
N TRP A 99 -22.27 -17.25 -20.68
CA TRP A 99 -21.86 -18.62 -20.37
C TRP A 99 -22.19 -19.00 -18.92
N LEU A 100 -21.96 -18.10 -17.96
CA LEU A 100 -22.12 -18.35 -16.53
C LEU A 100 -23.59 -18.66 -16.17
N ALA A 101 -24.55 -18.00 -16.84
CA ALA A 101 -25.98 -18.23 -16.64
C ALA A 101 -26.46 -19.61 -17.12
N ASN A 102 -25.70 -20.22 -18.03
CA ASN A 102 -26.01 -21.49 -18.69
C ASN A 102 -25.06 -22.63 -18.27
N MET A 103 -24.13 -22.36 -17.35
CA MET A 103 -23.13 -23.32 -16.88
C MET A 103 -23.73 -24.28 -15.84
N GLN A 104 -23.17 -25.49 -15.73
CA GLN A 104 -23.55 -26.42 -14.66
C GLN A 104 -22.83 -26.08 -13.36
N HIS A 105 -23.61 -25.56 -12.41
CA HIS A 105 -23.18 -25.22 -11.04
C HIS A 105 -23.52 -26.30 -10.00
N GLY A 106 -24.20 -27.39 -10.39
CA GLY A 106 -24.66 -28.44 -9.47
C GLY A 106 -23.53 -29.27 -8.82
N GLN A 107 -22.29 -29.03 -9.23
CA GLN A 107 -21.06 -29.62 -8.70
C GLN A 107 -20.39 -28.73 -7.64
N ALA A 108 -20.81 -27.47 -7.51
CA ALA A 108 -20.32 -26.50 -6.53
C ALA A 108 -20.59 -26.95 -5.09
N ARG A 109 -19.64 -26.69 -4.19
CA ARG A 109 -19.70 -27.06 -2.78
C ARG A 109 -19.01 -26.01 -1.92
N MET A 110 -19.57 -25.76 -0.75
CA MET A 110 -18.78 -25.30 0.40
C MET A 110 -18.69 -26.48 1.37
N PRO A 111 -17.54 -27.18 1.48
CA PRO A 111 -17.48 -28.49 2.14
C PRO A 111 -17.69 -28.44 3.66
N PHE A 112 -17.61 -27.24 4.26
CA PHE A 112 -17.85 -26.99 5.68
C PHE A 112 -19.16 -26.23 5.97
N ALA A 113 -19.94 -25.89 4.93
CA ALA A 113 -21.25 -25.26 5.09
C ALA A 113 -22.34 -26.28 5.51
N PRO A 114 -23.51 -25.82 5.97
CA PRO A 114 -24.66 -26.69 6.24
C PRO A 114 -25.04 -27.60 5.06
N SER A 115 -25.54 -28.80 5.34
CA SER A 115 -25.94 -29.76 4.31
C SER A 115 -27.02 -29.20 3.39
N GLY A 116 -26.76 -29.20 2.08
CA GLY A 116 -27.65 -28.63 1.07
C GLY A 116 -27.37 -27.16 0.72
N TYR A 117 -26.35 -26.54 1.33
CA TYR A 117 -25.91 -25.18 1.00
C TYR A 117 -25.62 -25.00 -0.51
N ARG A 118 -26.14 -23.92 -1.08
CA ARG A 118 -25.98 -23.54 -2.50
C ARG A 118 -24.87 -22.48 -2.61
N VAL A 119 -24.17 -22.42 -3.74
CA VAL A 119 -23.21 -21.33 -4.04
C VAL A 119 -23.78 -20.40 -5.10
N TRP A 120 -24.11 -20.95 -6.27
CA TRP A 120 -24.90 -20.26 -7.30
C TRP A 120 -26.33 -19.94 -6.85
N ARG A 121 -26.72 -18.67 -7.01
CA ARG A 121 -28.09 -18.15 -6.84
C ARG A 121 -28.43 -17.28 -8.06
N ASN A 122 -29.56 -17.54 -8.71
CA ASN A 122 -30.12 -16.62 -9.71
C ASN A 122 -31.34 -15.93 -9.07
N VAL A 123 -31.35 -14.59 -9.00
CA VAL A 123 -32.41 -13.84 -8.30
C VAL A 123 -33.82 -14.16 -8.80
N LYS A 124 -33.97 -14.52 -10.09
CA LYS A 124 -35.29 -14.87 -10.66
C LYS A 124 -35.78 -16.27 -10.27
N ASP A 125 -34.90 -17.13 -9.72
CA ASP A 125 -35.30 -18.40 -9.10
C ASP A 125 -35.72 -18.23 -7.62
N TYR A 126 -35.51 -17.05 -7.03
CA TYR A 126 -36.03 -16.63 -5.70
C TYR A 126 -37.26 -15.70 -5.79
N GLY A 127 -37.75 -15.42 -7.01
CA GLY A 127 -39.01 -14.70 -7.26
C GLY A 127 -38.86 -13.41 -8.07
N ALA A 128 -37.64 -12.88 -8.21
CA ALA A 128 -37.42 -11.56 -8.81
C ALA A 128 -37.87 -11.53 -10.29
N LYS A 129 -38.54 -10.46 -10.69
CA LYS A 129 -39.08 -10.27 -12.04
C LYS A 129 -38.07 -9.60 -12.96
N GLY A 130 -37.40 -8.55 -12.50
CA GLY A 130 -36.55 -7.70 -13.33
C GLY A 130 -37.33 -7.06 -14.49
N ASP A 131 -38.59 -6.68 -14.26
CA ASP A 131 -39.54 -6.15 -15.26
C ASP A 131 -39.61 -4.62 -15.31
N GLY A 132 -38.98 -3.92 -14.35
CA GLY A 132 -39.02 -2.47 -14.19
C GLY A 132 -40.30 -1.92 -13.53
N VAL A 133 -41.10 -2.77 -12.87
CA VAL A 133 -42.37 -2.40 -12.21
C VAL A 133 -42.54 -3.09 -10.85
N THR A 134 -42.21 -4.38 -10.77
CA THR A 134 -42.27 -5.18 -9.54
C THR A 134 -41.10 -4.81 -8.63
N ASP A 135 -41.37 -4.61 -7.35
CA ASP A 135 -40.35 -4.47 -6.32
C ASP A 135 -39.69 -5.84 -6.09
N ASP A 136 -38.39 -5.92 -6.37
CA ASP A 136 -37.59 -7.13 -6.31
C ASP A 136 -36.69 -7.19 -5.06
N THR A 137 -36.72 -6.19 -4.16
CA THR A 137 -35.87 -6.12 -2.95
C THR A 137 -35.90 -7.42 -2.15
N ASP A 138 -37.09 -7.91 -1.77
CA ASP A 138 -37.23 -9.13 -0.96
C ASP A 138 -36.68 -10.37 -1.67
N ALA A 139 -36.93 -10.52 -2.97
CA ALA A 139 -36.49 -11.67 -3.74
C ALA A 139 -34.96 -11.68 -3.93
N ILE A 140 -34.34 -10.51 -4.04
CA ILE A 140 -32.89 -10.36 -4.13
C ILE A 140 -32.24 -10.61 -2.76
N ASN A 141 -32.76 -10.01 -1.68
CA ASN A 141 -32.25 -10.24 -0.32
C ASN A 141 -32.47 -11.70 0.14
N LEU A 142 -33.55 -12.35 -0.27
CA LEU A 142 -33.76 -13.80 -0.06
C LEU A 142 -32.70 -14.64 -0.80
N ALA A 143 -32.38 -14.29 -2.05
CA ALA A 143 -31.31 -14.95 -2.81
C ALA A 143 -29.95 -14.81 -2.11
N ILE A 144 -29.65 -13.65 -1.54
CA ILE A 144 -28.38 -13.35 -0.86
C ILE A 144 -28.28 -14.07 0.50
N THR A 145 -29.38 -14.27 1.21
CA THR A 145 -29.43 -14.84 2.56
C THR A 145 -29.64 -16.35 2.63
N ASP A 146 -30.17 -16.99 1.57
CA ASP A 146 -30.40 -18.44 1.53
C ASP A 146 -29.16 -19.25 1.94
N GLY A 147 -29.38 -20.34 2.69
CA GLY A 147 -28.33 -21.17 3.27
C GLY A 147 -27.84 -20.74 4.65
N GLY A 148 -28.41 -19.70 5.28
CA GLY A 148 -28.08 -19.30 6.66
C GLY A 148 -26.72 -18.63 6.76
N ARG A 149 -26.54 -17.54 6.00
CA ARG A 149 -25.23 -16.93 5.73
C ARG A 149 -24.76 -15.93 6.79
N CYS A 150 -23.47 -15.61 6.70
CA CYS A 150 -22.77 -14.66 7.55
C CYS A 150 -23.29 -13.23 7.39
N GLY A 151 -24.12 -12.80 8.34
CA GLY A 151 -24.64 -11.44 8.50
C GLY A 151 -24.32 -10.90 9.90
N LEU A 152 -25.23 -10.11 10.48
CA LEU A 152 -25.12 -9.56 11.85
C LEU A 152 -24.62 -10.59 12.87
N GLY A 153 -23.57 -10.25 13.61
CA GLY A 153 -23.00 -11.07 14.68
C GLY A 153 -22.15 -12.27 14.24
N CYS A 154 -21.93 -12.45 12.92
CA CYS A 154 -21.06 -13.50 12.39
C CYS A 154 -19.56 -13.15 12.49
N GLY A 155 -19.19 -11.87 12.34
CA GLY A 155 -17.80 -11.42 12.27
C GLY A 155 -17.21 -11.54 10.87
N SER A 156 -16.92 -12.77 10.42
CA SER A 156 -16.45 -13.10 9.06
C SER A 156 -16.67 -14.59 8.75
N THR A 157 -16.39 -15.02 7.52
CA THR A 157 -16.49 -16.44 7.12
C THR A 157 -15.59 -16.78 5.92
N THR A 158 -15.04 -17.99 5.89
CA THR A 158 -14.47 -18.60 4.68
C THR A 158 -15.31 -19.77 4.15
N THR A 159 -16.43 -20.07 4.81
CA THR A 159 -17.23 -21.28 4.61
C THR A 159 -18.60 -21.02 3.97
N LEU A 160 -19.10 -19.78 3.96
CA LEU A 160 -20.45 -19.45 3.46
C LEU A 160 -20.42 -18.51 2.23
N GLY A 161 -19.52 -18.75 1.29
CA GLY A 161 -19.39 -17.95 0.06
C GLY A 161 -20.57 -18.11 -0.92
N ALA A 162 -20.84 -17.08 -1.74
CA ALA A 162 -21.97 -17.06 -2.68
C ALA A 162 -21.69 -16.32 -4.01
N VAL A 163 -22.33 -16.78 -5.09
CA VAL A 163 -22.46 -16.05 -6.36
C VAL A 163 -23.95 -15.74 -6.58
N VAL A 164 -24.30 -14.46 -6.55
CA VAL A 164 -25.66 -13.95 -6.80
C VAL A 164 -25.69 -13.35 -8.20
N TYR A 165 -26.37 -14.03 -9.10
CA TYR A 165 -26.47 -13.70 -10.51
C TYR A 165 -27.76 -12.96 -10.83
N PHE A 166 -27.61 -11.86 -11.59
CA PHE A 166 -28.68 -11.01 -12.08
C PHE A 166 -28.82 -11.19 -13.61
N PRO A 167 -29.84 -11.93 -14.09
CA PRO A 167 -30.16 -11.99 -15.52
C PRO A 167 -30.55 -10.61 -16.08
N PRO A 168 -30.70 -10.47 -17.41
CA PRO A 168 -31.26 -9.27 -18.03
C PRO A 168 -32.61 -8.85 -17.41
N GLY A 169 -32.73 -7.55 -17.15
CA GLY A 169 -33.90 -6.94 -16.51
C GLY A 169 -33.60 -5.62 -15.80
N THR A 170 -34.66 -4.96 -15.36
CA THR A 170 -34.62 -3.81 -14.44
C THR A 170 -35.29 -4.24 -13.13
N TYR A 171 -34.52 -4.32 -12.07
CA TYR A 171 -34.97 -4.72 -10.74
C TYR A 171 -35.26 -3.44 -9.95
N MET A 172 -36.53 -3.20 -9.64
CA MET A 172 -36.91 -2.07 -8.79
C MET A 172 -36.63 -2.45 -7.33
N VAL A 173 -36.16 -1.50 -6.52
CA VAL A 173 -35.88 -1.71 -5.10
C VAL A 173 -36.41 -0.57 -4.23
N SER A 174 -36.93 -0.91 -3.05
CA SER A 174 -37.46 0.04 -2.06
C SER A 174 -36.67 0.10 -0.74
N SER A 175 -35.81 -0.87 -0.45
CA SER A 175 -34.80 -0.82 0.62
C SER A 175 -33.46 -1.44 0.15
N PRO A 176 -32.35 -1.28 0.90
CA PRO A 176 -31.03 -1.74 0.48
C PRO A 176 -30.96 -3.22 0.12
N ILE A 177 -30.22 -3.53 -0.95
CA ILE A 177 -29.74 -4.88 -1.20
C ILE A 177 -28.50 -5.09 -0.31
N ILE A 178 -28.64 -5.86 0.77
CA ILE A 178 -27.56 -6.08 1.73
C ILE A 178 -26.64 -7.19 1.22
N GLN A 179 -25.44 -6.83 0.79
CA GLN A 179 -24.43 -7.81 0.42
C GLN A 179 -23.80 -8.41 1.68
N TYR A 180 -24.19 -9.64 2.01
CA TYR A 180 -23.59 -10.44 3.09
C TYR A 180 -22.10 -10.75 2.80
N TYR A 181 -21.34 -11.12 3.83
CA TYR A 181 -19.90 -11.43 3.72
C TYR A 181 -19.61 -12.53 2.68
N TYR A 182 -18.42 -12.52 2.05
CA TYR A 182 -17.99 -13.49 1.03
C TYR A 182 -18.95 -13.66 -0.18
N THR A 183 -19.43 -12.55 -0.77
CA THR A 183 -20.45 -12.57 -1.84
C THR A 183 -19.96 -11.90 -3.13
N GLN A 184 -20.24 -12.53 -4.27
CA GLN A 184 -20.12 -11.92 -5.60
C GLN A 184 -21.51 -11.58 -6.17
N PHE A 185 -21.75 -10.32 -6.53
CA PHE A 185 -22.87 -9.90 -7.37
C PHE A 185 -22.41 -9.86 -8.83
N VAL A 186 -23.10 -10.58 -9.71
CA VAL A 186 -22.71 -10.73 -11.13
C VAL A 186 -23.91 -10.49 -12.03
N GLY A 187 -23.92 -9.36 -12.75
CA GLY A 187 -24.87 -9.15 -13.85
C GLY A 187 -24.45 -9.86 -15.14
N ASP A 188 -25.40 -10.03 -16.04
CA ASP A 188 -25.18 -10.35 -17.45
C ASP A 188 -24.47 -9.20 -18.20
N PRO A 189 -23.21 -9.38 -18.67
CA PRO A 189 -22.51 -8.37 -19.44
C PRO A 189 -22.88 -8.38 -20.94
N THR A 190 -23.66 -9.36 -21.41
CA THR A 190 -23.96 -9.55 -22.84
C THR A 190 -25.13 -8.68 -23.36
N VAL A 191 -25.72 -7.86 -22.48
CA VAL A 191 -26.84 -6.95 -22.77
C VAL A 191 -26.49 -5.49 -22.49
N SER A 192 -27.14 -4.58 -23.21
CA SER A 192 -27.02 -3.13 -23.01
C SER A 192 -28.43 -2.49 -23.02
N PRO A 193 -28.87 -1.82 -21.94
CA PRO A 193 -28.16 -1.67 -20.65
C PRO A 193 -27.91 -3.02 -19.96
N ARG A 194 -26.90 -3.04 -19.08
CA ARG A 194 -26.64 -4.15 -18.16
C ARG A 194 -27.78 -4.27 -17.12
N PRO A 195 -27.95 -5.43 -16.46
CA PRO A 195 -28.95 -5.61 -15.40
C PRO A 195 -28.97 -4.42 -14.44
N THR A 196 -30.14 -3.77 -14.37
CA THR A 196 -30.27 -2.46 -13.74
C THR A 196 -30.91 -2.61 -12.37
N ILE A 197 -30.21 -2.24 -11.31
CA ILE A 197 -30.77 -2.02 -9.98
C ILE A 197 -31.27 -0.58 -9.94
N LYS A 198 -32.58 -0.38 -9.71
CA LYS A 198 -33.20 0.95 -9.76
C LYS A 198 -33.93 1.30 -8.47
N GLY A 199 -33.50 2.41 -7.86
CA GLY A 199 -34.16 2.95 -6.68
C GLY A 199 -35.54 3.50 -7.01
N MET A 200 -36.57 3.00 -6.34
CA MET A 200 -37.94 3.50 -6.45
C MET A 200 -38.05 4.90 -5.85
N SER A 201 -39.07 5.67 -6.26
CA SER A 201 -39.39 6.97 -5.66
C SER A 201 -39.85 6.89 -4.19
N THR A 202 -40.10 5.67 -3.69
CA THR A 202 -40.41 5.33 -2.30
C THR A 202 -39.24 4.69 -1.54
N PHE A 203 -38.03 4.64 -2.13
CA PHE A 203 -36.87 4.00 -1.52
C PHE A 203 -36.51 4.60 -0.14
N LYS A 204 -36.09 3.75 0.80
CA LYS A 204 -35.58 4.14 2.12
C LYS A 204 -34.30 3.37 2.46
N GLY A 205 -33.25 4.07 2.86
CA GLY A 205 -31.99 3.47 3.35
C GLY A 205 -30.75 4.23 2.90
N ILE A 206 -29.58 3.72 3.31
CA ILE A 206 -28.28 4.38 3.06
C ILE A 206 -27.88 4.39 1.58
N ALA A 207 -28.04 3.27 0.88
CA ALA A 207 -27.70 3.08 -0.53
C ALA A 207 -28.48 1.91 -1.16
N LEU A 208 -28.55 1.83 -2.50
CA LEU A 208 -29.23 0.72 -3.19
C LEU A 208 -28.55 -0.64 -2.95
N ILE A 209 -27.23 -0.64 -2.75
CA ILE A 209 -26.45 -1.80 -2.31
C ILE A 209 -25.62 -1.39 -1.10
N ASP A 210 -25.60 -2.23 -0.07
CA ASP A 210 -24.85 -2.03 1.17
C ASP A 210 -23.90 -3.21 1.45
N THR A 211 -22.64 -2.96 1.83
CA THR A 211 -21.69 -3.99 2.26
C THR A 211 -21.52 -4.12 3.78
N ASP A 212 -21.82 -3.08 4.57
CA ASP A 212 -21.56 -3.05 6.03
C ASP A 212 -22.64 -2.26 6.79
N VAL A 213 -23.75 -2.95 7.05
CA VAL A 213 -24.90 -2.36 7.73
C VAL A 213 -24.52 -1.87 9.13
N TYR A 214 -24.90 -0.63 9.42
CA TYR A 214 -24.84 -0.05 10.77
C TYR A 214 -25.86 -0.69 11.70
N ILE A 215 -25.53 -0.93 12.97
CA ILE A 215 -26.44 -1.56 13.94
C ILE A 215 -27.37 -0.50 14.53
N PRO A 216 -28.72 -0.68 14.52
CA PRO A 216 -29.66 0.27 15.09
C PRO A 216 -29.37 0.59 16.57
N GLY A 217 -29.19 1.88 16.89
CA GLY A 217 -28.80 2.36 18.21
C GLY A 217 -27.37 1.98 18.64
N GLY A 218 -26.55 1.47 17.72
CA GLY A 218 -25.22 0.93 17.98
C GLY A 218 -24.12 1.96 18.25
N ASN A 219 -24.41 3.26 18.19
CA ASN A 219 -23.44 4.35 18.25
C ASN A 219 -22.30 4.12 17.23
N GLY A 220 -22.67 3.96 15.95
CA GLY A 220 -21.75 3.71 14.84
C GLY A 220 -21.16 2.29 14.77
N ALA A 221 -21.56 1.37 15.65
CA ALA A 221 -21.23 -0.05 15.50
C ALA A 221 -21.88 -0.66 14.23
N GLN A 222 -21.26 -1.68 13.66
CA GLN A 222 -21.62 -2.24 12.34
C GLN A 222 -21.63 -3.77 12.37
N TRP A 223 -22.15 -4.40 11.30
CA TRP A 223 -22.25 -5.86 11.20
C TRP A 223 -20.87 -6.54 11.12
N TYR A 224 -19.89 -5.88 10.53
CA TYR A 224 -18.53 -6.38 10.36
C TYR A 224 -17.50 -5.35 10.84
N ILE A 225 -16.23 -5.76 10.93
CA ILE A 225 -15.11 -4.83 11.14
C ILE A 225 -14.66 -4.37 9.75
N ASN A 226 -14.65 -3.06 9.48
CA ASN A 226 -14.38 -2.55 8.13
C ASN A 226 -13.02 -3.01 7.58
N GLN A 227 -11.98 -3.07 8.42
CA GLN A 227 -10.64 -3.59 8.06
C GLN A 227 -10.65 -5.08 7.68
N ASN A 228 -11.68 -5.83 8.08
CA ASN A 228 -11.80 -7.28 7.87
C ASN A 228 -12.83 -7.63 6.77
N GLN A 229 -13.33 -6.64 6.02
CA GLN A 229 -14.37 -6.81 5.00
C GLN A 229 -13.84 -7.35 3.66
N PHE A 230 -13.53 -8.66 3.64
CA PHE A 230 -12.89 -9.33 2.52
C PHE A 230 -13.86 -10.06 1.57
N TYR A 231 -13.34 -10.44 0.40
CA TYR A 231 -13.97 -11.37 -0.57
C TYR A 231 -15.34 -10.92 -1.11
N ARG A 232 -15.41 -9.69 -1.63
CA ARG A 232 -16.62 -9.06 -2.16
C ARG A 232 -16.45 -8.65 -3.62
N GLN A 233 -17.43 -8.95 -4.47
CA GLN A 233 -17.44 -8.42 -5.85
C GLN A 233 -18.80 -7.81 -6.18
N ILE A 234 -18.79 -6.72 -6.95
CA ILE A 234 -19.95 -6.29 -7.73
C ILE A 234 -19.48 -6.06 -9.16
N ARG A 235 -20.05 -6.81 -10.11
CA ARG A 235 -19.69 -6.70 -11.53
C ARG A 235 -20.89 -6.73 -12.47
N ASN A 236 -20.77 -5.98 -13.57
CA ASN A 236 -21.71 -5.95 -14.70
C ASN A 236 -23.12 -5.45 -14.36
N LEU A 237 -23.27 -4.47 -13.47
CA LEU A 237 -24.56 -3.86 -13.15
C LEU A 237 -24.69 -2.45 -13.73
N ARG A 238 -25.93 -1.97 -13.85
CA ARG A 238 -26.25 -0.55 -13.86
C ARG A 238 -26.93 -0.21 -12.53
N ILE A 239 -26.53 0.89 -11.91
CA ILE A 239 -27.10 1.42 -10.67
C ILE A 239 -27.82 2.72 -11.06
N ASP A 240 -29.12 2.80 -10.85
CA ASP A 240 -29.96 3.88 -11.37
C ASP A 240 -30.73 4.59 -10.24
N LEU A 241 -30.37 5.85 -9.99
CA LEU A 241 -30.93 6.69 -8.94
C LEU A 241 -31.96 7.71 -9.49
N THR A 242 -32.33 7.61 -10.77
CA THR A 242 -33.03 8.70 -11.48
C THR A 242 -34.48 8.94 -11.04
N GLU A 243 -35.09 7.99 -10.34
CA GLU A 243 -36.45 8.12 -9.77
C GLU A 243 -36.46 8.37 -8.25
N MET A 244 -35.29 8.35 -7.59
CA MET A 244 -35.20 8.54 -6.15
C MET A 244 -35.40 10.01 -5.77
N PRO A 245 -36.10 10.32 -4.66
CA PRO A 245 -36.19 11.68 -4.14
C PRO A 245 -34.84 12.14 -3.58
N ASN A 246 -34.55 13.44 -3.67
CA ASN A 246 -33.30 14.04 -3.14
C ASN A 246 -33.05 13.71 -1.65
N GLU A 247 -34.10 13.47 -0.88
CA GLU A 247 -34.00 13.03 0.51
C GLU A 247 -34.95 11.83 0.70
N ASN A 248 -34.49 10.81 1.41
CA ASN A 248 -35.33 9.72 1.90
C ASN A 248 -35.15 9.56 3.41
N THR A 249 -36.19 9.09 4.13
CA THR A 249 -36.16 9.03 5.60
C THR A 249 -36.56 7.65 6.10
N SER A 250 -35.77 7.12 7.02
CA SER A 250 -36.00 5.88 7.74
C SER A 250 -35.74 6.10 9.22
N GLY A 251 -36.62 5.61 10.10
CA GLY A 251 -36.60 5.99 11.52
C GLY A 251 -36.67 7.52 11.69
N ASP A 252 -35.68 8.10 12.36
CA ASP A 252 -35.46 9.56 12.42
C ASP A 252 -34.21 10.04 11.65
N GLN A 253 -33.66 9.17 10.80
CA GLN A 253 -32.47 9.40 9.97
C GLN A 253 -32.87 9.75 8.53
N THR A 254 -32.37 10.88 8.03
CA THR A 254 -32.52 11.29 6.62
C THR A 254 -31.26 10.99 5.83
N TYR A 255 -31.46 10.31 4.71
CA TYR A 255 -30.50 9.87 3.72
C TYR A 255 -30.69 10.61 2.39
N VAL A 256 -29.71 10.51 1.50
CA VAL A 256 -29.82 10.95 0.09
C VAL A 256 -29.74 9.74 -0.85
N PRO A 257 -30.08 9.88 -2.15
CA PRO A 257 -29.86 8.81 -3.12
C PRO A 257 -28.39 8.42 -3.20
N THR A 258 -28.06 7.20 -2.77
CA THR A 258 -26.71 6.63 -2.88
C THR A 258 -26.74 5.34 -3.68
N GLY A 259 -25.81 5.14 -4.60
CA GLY A 259 -25.75 3.92 -5.41
C GLY A 259 -25.23 2.72 -4.65
N ILE A 260 -23.99 2.80 -4.15
CA ILE A 260 -23.33 1.72 -3.41
C ILE A 260 -22.70 2.31 -2.15
N HIS A 261 -23.06 1.79 -0.98
CA HIS A 261 -22.24 1.88 0.23
C HIS A 261 -21.20 0.73 0.13
N TRP A 262 -19.92 1.09 -0.02
CA TRP A 262 -18.84 0.19 -0.42
C TRP A 262 -17.68 0.21 0.58
N GLN A 263 -18.03 0.14 1.86
CA GLN A 263 -17.08 0.02 2.96
C GLN A 263 -16.51 -1.40 2.99
N VAL A 264 -15.26 -1.54 2.51
CA VAL A 264 -14.61 -2.83 2.24
C VAL A 264 -13.09 -2.79 2.45
N SER A 265 -12.45 -3.97 2.44
CA SER A 265 -11.00 -4.13 2.55
C SER A 265 -10.39 -4.98 1.42
N GLN A 266 -9.24 -5.65 1.63
CA GLN A 266 -8.52 -6.42 0.61
C GLN A 266 -9.37 -7.53 -0.04
N SER A 267 -8.97 -7.96 -1.24
CA SER A 267 -9.69 -8.96 -2.05
C SER A 267 -11.14 -8.60 -2.37
N THR A 268 -11.38 -7.32 -2.63
CA THR A 268 -12.69 -6.82 -3.07
C THR A 268 -12.58 -6.05 -4.38
N SER A 269 -13.61 -6.11 -5.22
CA SER A 269 -13.62 -5.38 -6.50
C SER A 269 -14.99 -4.90 -6.99
N LEU A 270 -14.97 -3.69 -7.56
CA LEU A 270 -16.02 -3.17 -8.44
C LEU A 270 -15.52 -3.25 -9.90
N GLN A 271 -16.31 -3.83 -10.80
CA GLN A 271 -15.96 -3.95 -12.23
C GLN A 271 -17.14 -3.67 -13.15
N ASN A 272 -16.95 -2.86 -14.20
CA ASN A 272 -17.92 -2.70 -15.29
C ASN A 272 -19.32 -2.25 -14.79
N ILE A 273 -19.38 -1.14 -14.07
CA ILE A 273 -20.63 -0.61 -13.46
C ILE A 273 -20.97 0.76 -14.08
N ASP A 274 -22.23 0.95 -14.49
CA ASP A 274 -22.76 2.25 -14.92
C ASP A 274 -23.62 2.84 -13.80
N VAL A 275 -23.23 3.99 -13.25
CA VAL A 275 -23.94 4.70 -12.19
C VAL A 275 -24.64 5.93 -12.79
N VAL A 276 -25.97 5.91 -12.82
CA VAL A 276 -26.80 6.91 -13.49
C VAL A 276 -27.64 7.65 -12.45
N MET A 277 -27.46 8.96 -12.37
CA MET A 277 -28.02 9.83 -11.32
C MET A 277 -28.83 10.98 -11.92
N PRO A 278 -29.68 11.67 -11.13
CA PRO A 278 -30.41 12.85 -11.58
C PRO A 278 -29.49 13.97 -12.10
N LEU A 279 -30.01 14.81 -12.99
CA LEU A 279 -29.28 15.96 -13.55
C LEU A 279 -29.77 17.30 -12.95
N GLY A 280 -28.86 18.26 -12.86
CA GLY A 280 -29.14 19.65 -12.48
C GLY A 280 -28.56 20.05 -11.13
N GLY A 281 -28.25 21.35 -10.97
CA GLY A 281 -27.60 21.94 -9.79
C GLY A 281 -28.50 22.05 -8.55
N GLY A 282 -29.24 20.99 -8.26
CA GLY A 282 -30.15 20.84 -7.13
C GLY A 282 -30.38 19.38 -6.73
N THR A 283 -29.66 18.42 -7.31
CA THR A 283 -29.66 17.03 -6.83
C THR A 283 -28.65 16.84 -5.70
N THR A 284 -28.94 15.92 -4.79
CA THR A 284 -28.09 15.49 -3.67
C THR A 284 -27.35 14.19 -3.95
N ALA A 285 -27.66 13.50 -5.06
CA ALA A 285 -27.30 12.10 -5.29
C ALA A 285 -25.78 11.83 -5.30
N VAL A 286 -25.40 10.67 -4.76
CA VAL A 286 -24.02 10.21 -4.62
C VAL A 286 -23.87 8.83 -5.30
N GLY A 287 -22.85 8.64 -6.14
CA GLY A 287 -22.70 7.39 -6.88
C GLY A 287 -22.20 6.23 -6.01
N ILE A 288 -21.03 6.41 -5.39
CA ILE A 288 -20.47 5.49 -4.39
C ILE A 288 -20.15 6.29 -3.12
N PHE A 289 -20.44 5.70 -1.97
CA PHE A 289 -20.04 6.17 -0.65
C PHE A 289 -19.17 5.09 0.03
N THR A 290 -18.03 5.49 0.59
CA THR A 290 -17.28 4.69 1.57
C THR A 290 -16.58 5.63 2.53
N GLU A 291 -16.63 5.35 3.81
CA GLU A 291 -16.15 6.24 4.86
C GLU A 291 -14.84 5.81 5.51
N ASN A 292 -14.53 4.51 5.49
CA ASN A 292 -13.25 3.92 5.92
C ASN A 292 -13.07 2.52 5.26
N GLY A 293 -12.23 1.65 5.84
CA GLY A 293 -11.83 0.34 5.28
C GLY A 293 -10.36 0.29 4.84
N SER A 294 -9.81 -0.91 4.64
CA SER A 294 -8.43 -1.18 4.16
C SER A 294 -8.45 -1.60 2.68
N GLY A 295 -8.84 -0.65 1.82
CA GLY A 295 -9.40 -0.93 0.50
C GLY A 295 -8.51 -1.62 -0.54
N GLY A 296 -9.19 -2.20 -1.53
CA GLY A 296 -8.62 -3.00 -2.63
C GLY A 296 -8.68 -2.31 -4.00
N PHE A 297 -9.57 -2.79 -4.87
CA PHE A 297 -9.54 -2.48 -6.31
C PHE A 297 -10.87 -2.00 -6.91
N MET A 298 -10.81 -1.07 -7.87
CA MET A 298 -11.96 -0.65 -8.70
C MET A 298 -11.55 -0.53 -10.16
N SER A 299 -12.40 -0.98 -11.09
CA SER A 299 -12.15 -0.81 -12.52
C SER A 299 -13.40 -0.58 -13.37
N ASP A 300 -13.21 0.12 -14.48
CA ASP A 300 -14.17 0.21 -15.59
C ASP A 300 -15.55 0.76 -15.14
N LEU A 301 -15.55 1.82 -14.33
CA LEU A 301 -16.77 2.42 -13.76
C LEU A 301 -17.15 3.69 -14.52
N THR A 302 -18.45 3.89 -14.79
CA THR A 302 -18.97 5.13 -15.40
C THR A 302 -19.98 5.82 -14.48
N PHE A 303 -19.94 7.15 -14.43
CA PHE A 303 -20.79 7.98 -13.57
C PHE A 303 -21.41 9.11 -14.41
N PHE A 304 -22.74 9.21 -14.41
CA PHE A 304 -23.47 10.23 -15.17
C PHE A 304 -24.45 11.01 -14.28
N GLY A 305 -24.30 12.34 -14.23
CA GLY A 305 -25.09 13.22 -13.37
C GLY A 305 -24.73 13.10 -11.88
N GLY A 306 -25.63 13.55 -11.00
CA GLY A 306 -25.46 13.50 -9.55
C GLY A 306 -24.68 14.69 -8.98
N ASN A 307 -24.69 14.79 -7.65
CA ASN A 307 -23.90 15.80 -6.93
C ASN A 307 -22.44 15.36 -6.82
N ILE A 308 -22.23 14.12 -6.36
CA ILE A 308 -20.90 13.55 -6.15
C ILE A 308 -20.82 12.19 -6.85
N GLY A 309 -19.83 11.97 -7.72
CA GLY A 309 -19.61 10.67 -8.35
C GLY A 309 -19.20 9.61 -7.33
N MET A 310 -18.16 9.90 -6.55
CA MET A 310 -17.67 9.06 -5.46
C MET A 310 -17.31 9.93 -4.24
N ARG A 311 -17.90 9.67 -3.05
CA ARG A 311 -17.46 10.27 -1.78
C ARG A 311 -16.76 9.20 -0.95
N VAL A 312 -15.44 9.30 -0.79
CA VAL A 312 -14.61 8.14 -0.40
C VAL A 312 -13.57 8.45 0.67
N GLY A 313 -13.44 7.56 1.64
CA GLY A 313 -12.29 7.48 2.55
C GLY A 313 -11.93 6.03 2.83
N SER A 314 -10.62 5.74 2.91
CA SER A 314 -10.05 4.41 3.13
C SER A 314 -8.54 4.53 3.39
N GLN A 315 -7.92 3.53 4.03
CA GLN A 315 -6.47 3.48 4.22
C GLN A 315 -5.74 3.61 2.87
N GLN A 316 -6.07 2.74 1.92
CA GLN A 316 -5.58 2.76 0.56
C GLN A 316 -6.62 2.23 -0.44
N PHE A 317 -6.43 2.50 -1.73
CA PHE A 317 -7.15 1.84 -2.82
C PHE A 317 -6.38 1.99 -4.14
N THR A 318 -6.73 1.16 -5.13
CA THR A 318 -6.43 1.40 -6.55
C THR A 318 -7.71 1.48 -7.37
N ALA A 319 -7.87 2.53 -8.16
CA ALA A 319 -9.01 2.71 -9.06
C ALA A 319 -8.53 3.06 -10.47
N ARG A 320 -8.95 2.30 -11.51
CA ARG A 320 -8.53 2.56 -12.89
C ARG A 320 -9.63 2.48 -13.96
N GLY A 321 -9.54 3.33 -14.98
CA GLY A 321 -10.53 3.37 -16.07
C GLY A 321 -11.89 3.91 -15.62
N LEU A 322 -11.89 4.99 -14.83
CA LEU A 322 -13.10 5.62 -14.29
C LEU A 322 -13.53 6.79 -15.19
N LYS A 323 -14.81 6.87 -15.56
CA LYS A 323 -15.35 7.98 -16.36
C LYS A 323 -16.46 8.73 -15.62
N PHE A 324 -16.25 10.01 -15.40
CA PHE A 324 -17.19 10.94 -14.78
C PHE A 324 -17.69 11.96 -15.81
N GLN A 325 -19.01 12.17 -15.87
CA GLN A 325 -19.64 13.18 -16.71
C GLN A 325 -20.85 13.87 -16.02
N LEU A 326 -20.85 15.20 -16.00
CA LEU A 326 -21.91 16.07 -15.43
C LEU A 326 -22.17 15.97 -13.91
N GLN A 327 -21.18 15.60 -13.09
CA GLN A 327 -21.25 15.74 -11.63
C GLN A 327 -20.95 17.18 -11.16
N SER A 328 -21.43 17.58 -9.98
CA SER A 328 -20.83 18.74 -9.29
C SER A 328 -19.38 18.42 -8.88
N VAL A 329 -19.14 17.28 -8.23
CA VAL A 329 -17.80 16.76 -7.90
C VAL A 329 -17.65 15.34 -8.46
N ALA A 330 -16.60 15.04 -9.22
CA ALA A 330 -16.35 13.66 -9.65
C ALA A 330 -15.97 12.76 -8.46
N VAL A 331 -14.91 13.12 -7.73
CA VAL A 331 -14.44 12.44 -6.51
C VAL A 331 -14.30 13.44 -5.37
N GLN A 332 -14.91 13.17 -4.22
CA GLN A 332 -14.70 13.91 -2.98
C GLN A 332 -14.05 12.99 -1.95
N MET A 333 -12.79 13.25 -1.63
CA MET A 333 -12.03 12.51 -0.63
C MET A 333 -12.46 12.95 0.77
N ILE A 334 -12.79 12.01 1.65
CA ILE A 334 -13.02 12.24 3.08
C ILE A 334 -11.67 12.22 3.79
N TRP A 335 -10.91 11.14 3.61
CA TRP A 335 -9.56 10.94 4.12
C TRP A 335 -8.85 9.79 3.37
N ASP A 336 -7.53 9.75 3.38
CA ASP A 336 -6.78 8.52 3.04
C ASP A 336 -5.37 8.51 3.68
N TRP A 337 -4.65 7.40 3.55
CA TRP A 337 -3.17 7.41 3.61
C TRP A 337 -2.61 7.52 2.20
N GLY A 338 -3.22 6.82 1.23
CA GLY A 338 -3.12 7.23 -0.17
C GLY A 338 -3.93 6.42 -1.18
N TRP A 339 -4.29 7.05 -2.29
CA TRP A 339 -5.07 6.41 -3.34
C TRP A 339 -4.41 6.54 -4.72
N THR A 340 -4.39 5.42 -5.47
CA THR A 340 -3.80 5.35 -6.81
C THR A 340 -4.89 5.36 -7.88
N TRP A 341 -4.91 6.39 -8.71
CA TRP A 341 -5.91 6.66 -9.74
C TRP A 341 -5.27 6.60 -11.13
N GLN A 342 -5.80 5.78 -12.05
CA GLN A 342 -5.25 5.64 -13.39
C GLN A 342 -6.34 5.67 -14.48
N ASP A 343 -6.07 6.26 -15.64
CA ASP A 343 -7.03 6.40 -16.74
C ASP A 343 -8.39 6.97 -16.27
N VAL A 344 -8.34 8.01 -15.43
CA VAL A 344 -9.53 8.72 -14.95
C VAL A 344 -9.88 9.82 -15.95
N THR A 345 -11.09 9.74 -16.51
CA THR A 345 -11.65 10.77 -17.37
C THR A 345 -12.72 11.55 -16.62
N VAL A 346 -12.60 12.88 -16.54
CA VAL A 346 -13.64 13.78 -16.02
C VAL A 346 -14.01 14.80 -17.10
N ASP A 347 -15.29 14.90 -17.42
CA ASP A 347 -15.81 15.81 -18.45
C ASP A 347 -16.99 16.64 -17.91
N ALA A 348 -16.85 17.97 -17.95
CA ALA A 348 -17.86 18.94 -17.53
C ALA A 348 -18.37 18.77 -16.08
N ALA A 349 -17.44 18.69 -15.11
CA ALA A 349 -17.71 18.73 -13.67
C ALA A 349 -17.21 20.04 -13.04
N TYR A 350 -17.76 20.46 -11.88
CA TYR A 350 -17.31 21.69 -11.21
C TYR A 350 -15.95 21.49 -10.50
N ILE A 351 -15.77 20.33 -9.84
CA ILE A 351 -14.48 19.84 -9.31
C ILE A 351 -14.24 18.40 -9.79
N ALA A 352 -12.99 18.02 -10.10
CA ALA A 352 -12.65 16.61 -10.36
C ALA A 352 -12.29 15.86 -9.05
N PHE A 353 -11.33 16.36 -8.27
CA PHE A 353 -10.92 15.79 -6.99
C PHE A 353 -10.98 16.83 -5.87
N ASP A 354 -11.91 16.68 -4.95
CA ASP A 354 -12.00 17.51 -3.76
C ASP A 354 -11.34 16.84 -2.55
N CYS A 355 -10.16 17.34 -2.16
CA CYS A 355 -9.33 16.89 -1.05
C CYS A 355 -9.32 17.93 0.10
N THR A 356 -10.49 18.50 0.41
CA THR A 356 -10.67 19.52 1.45
C THR A 356 -11.39 19.01 2.72
N SER A 357 -11.94 17.79 2.71
CA SER A 357 -12.57 17.17 3.88
C SER A 357 -11.55 16.53 4.83
N PHE A 358 -12.05 16.14 6.01
CA PHE A 358 -11.35 15.36 7.03
C PHE A 358 -12.32 14.30 7.59
N GLY A 359 -11.77 13.22 8.16
CA GLY A 359 -12.53 12.13 8.80
C GLY A 359 -11.85 11.62 10.08
N GLY A 360 -12.58 10.78 10.81
CA GLY A 360 -12.15 10.16 12.05
C GLY A 360 -12.11 11.11 13.25
N ASP A 361 -11.88 10.54 14.43
CA ASP A 361 -11.62 11.27 15.67
C ASP A 361 -10.28 12.03 15.67
N GLY A 362 -9.26 11.46 15.00
CA GLY A 362 -7.96 12.09 14.78
C GLY A 362 -7.94 13.19 13.71
N GLY A 363 -9.05 13.45 12.99
CA GLY A 363 -9.12 14.50 11.97
C GLY A 363 -8.16 14.28 10.79
N GLN A 364 -8.03 13.05 10.30
CA GLN A 364 -7.20 12.70 9.15
C GLN A 364 -7.82 13.25 7.86
N GLY A 365 -7.03 13.90 7.00
CA GLY A 365 -7.44 14.31 5.66
C GLY A 365 -6.92 13.34 4.57
N THR A 366 -6.95 13.77 3.31
CA THR A 366 -6.26 13.04 2.22
C THR A 366 -4.74 13.08 2.46
N GLY A 367 -4.13 11.94 2.74
CA GLY A 367 -2.70 11.77 2.93
C GLY A 367 -1.92 11.88 1.61
N SER A 368 -2.33 11.12 0.57
CA SER A 368 -1.65 11.19 -0.73
C SER A 368 -2.52 10.82 -1.94
N LEU A 369 -2.36 11.58 -3.03
CA LEU A 369 -3.17 11.46 -4.25
C LEU A 369 -2.26 11.21 -5.45
N THR A 370 -2.39 10.04 -6.08
CA THR A 370 -1.59 9.68 -7.27
C THR A 370 -2.48 9.59 -8.49
N VAL A 371 -2.28 10.46 -9.50
CA VAL A 371 -3.11 10.50 -10.72
C VAL A 371 -2.26 10.24 -11.95
N MET A 372 -2.58 9.19 -12.69
CA MET A 372 -1.82 8.70 -13.85
C MET A 372 -2.66 8.61 -15.13
N ASP A 373 -2.07 8.90 -16.29
CA ASP A 373 -2.62 8.62 -17.64
C ASP A 373 -4.04 9.18 -17.89
N SER A 374 -4.43 10.21 -17.14
CA SER A 374 -5.80 10.67 -16.94
C SER A 374 -6.12 11.92 -17.79
N ARG A 375 -7.40 12.28 -17.90
CA ARG A 375 -7.86 13.45 -18.69
C ARG A 375 -9.00 14.21 -18.02
N PHE A 376 -8.78 15.50 -17.72
CA PHE A 376 -9.82 16.39 -17.19
C PHE A 376 -10.19 17.49 -18.22
N SER A 377 -11.49 17.66 -18.46
CA SER A 377 -12.03 18.40 -19.60
C SER A 377 -13.16 19.33 -19.14
N ASN A 378 -12.97 20.64 -19.30
CA ASN A 378 -13.89 21.67 -18.82
C ASN A 378 -14.17 21.57 -17.31
N VAL A 379 -13.13 21.36 -16.50
CA VAL A 379 -13.24 21.26 -15.04
C VAL A 379 -12.59 22.50 -14.41
N PRO A 380 -13.37 23.51 -13.95
CA PRO A 380 -12.81 24.77 -13.43
C PRO A 380 -11.72 24.60 -12.35
N TYR A 381 -11.87 23.58 -11.52
CA TYR A 381 -10.96 23.22 -10.44
C TYR A 381 -10.66 21.72 -10.47
N ALA A 382 -9.51 21.30 -11.04
CA ALA A 382 -9.25 19.88 -11.17
C ALA A 382 -9.00 19.21 -9.81
N ILE A 383 -8.11 19.76 -8.98
CA ILE A 383 -7.81 19.24 -7.64
C ILE A 383 -7.88 20.39 -6.64
N THR A 384 -8.79 20.32 -5.66
CA THR A 384 -8.88 21.28 -4.53
C THR A 384 -8.28 20.69 -3.26
N VAL A 385 -7.44 21.44 -2.55
CA VAL A 385 -6.81 21.03 -1.29
C VAL A 385 -7.08 22.03 -0.17
N SER A 386 -7.09 21.58 1.10
CA SER A 386 -7.22 22.49 2.23
C SER A 386 -5.96 23.36 2.40
N ALA A 387 -6.08 24.53 3.03
CA ALA A 387 -4.94 25.44 3.23
C ALA A 387 -3.89 24.87 4.20
N GLY A 388 -4.32 24.26 5.30
CA GLY A 388 -3.46 23.77 6.39
C GLY A 388 -3.00 22.31 6.23
N PHE A 389 -3.79 21.45 5.60
CA PHE A 389 -3.46 20.05 5.33
C PHE A 389 -3.65 19.75 3.84
N ARG A 390 -2.53 19.69 3.11
CA ARG A 390 -2.48 19.44 1.66
C ARG A 390 -1.98 18.00 1.45
N PRO A 391 -2.63 17.11 0.68
CA PRO A 391 -2.08 15.79 0.37
C PRO A 391 -0.67 15.87 -0.25
N ALA A 392 0.10 14.78 -0.14
CA ALA A 392 1.23 14.56 -1.04
C ALA A 392 0.67 14.15 -2.41
N ILE A 393 0.79 15.00 -3.43
CA ILE A 393 0.20 14.74 -4.77
C ILE A 393 1.31 14.39 -5.75
N THR A 394 1.08 13.35 -6.56
CA THR A 394 1.86 13.05 -7.77
C THR A 394 0.94 12.98 -8.99
N LEU A 395 1.28 13.72 -10.03
CA LEU A 395 0.58 13.77 -11.32
C LEU A 395 1.53 13.28 -12.41
N ASP A 396 1.13 12.28 -13.19
CA ASP A 396 1.95 11.73 -14.26
C ASP A 396 1.12 11.46 -15.52
N ASN A 397 1.52 12.04 -16.66
CA ASN A 397 0.76 12.02 -17.91
C ASN A 397 -0.73 12.44 -17.75
N LEU A 398 -0.97 13.54 -17.02
CA LEU A 398 -2.31 14.12 -16.87
C LEU A 398 -2.59 15.14 -17.98
N VAL A 399 -3.61 14.89 -18.79
CA VAL A 399 -4.11 15.82 -19.81
C VAL A 399 -5.17 16.75 -19.21
N VAL A 400 -5.05 18.06 -19.42
CA VAL A 400 -6.07 19.06 -19.06
C VAL A 400 -6.52 19.85 -20.27
N GLU A 401 -7.83 20.01 -20.45
CA GLU A 401 -8.43 20.55 -21.67
C GLU A 401 -9.61 21.51 -21.42
N GLY A 402 -9.89 22.35 -22.41
CA GLY A 402 -11.03 23.26 -22.41
C GLY A 402 -10.88 24.36 -21.36
N ASN A 403 -11.91 24.60 -20.57
CA ASN A 403 -11.84 25.51 -19.41
C ASN A 403 -11.45 24.76 -18.13
N THR A 404 -10.15 24.49 -17.97
CA THR A 404 -9.53 23.80 -16.81
C THR A 404 -8.34 24.62 -16.26
N PRO A 405 -8.59 25.85 -15.75
CA PRO A 405 -7.54 26.84 -15.45
C PRO A 405 -6.74 26.59 -14.17
N SER A 406 -7.29 25.86 -13.20
CA SER A 406 -6.61 25.54 -11.94
C SER A 406 -6.56 24.03 -11.75
N VAL A 407 -5.37 23.46 -11.93
CA VAL A 407 -5.16 22.01 -11.82
C VAL A 407 -4.96 21.60 -10.36
N VAL A 408 -4.18 22.37 -9.60
CA VAL A 408 -4.07 22.21 -8.15
C VAL A 408 -4.33 23.57 -7.49
N LEU A 409 -5.42 23.68 -6.75
CA LEU A 409 -5.87 24.90 -6.07
C LEU A 409 -5.94 24.69 -4.57
N VAL A 410 -5.29 25.58 -3.80
CA VAL A 410 -5.59 25.73 -2.38
C VAL A 410 -6.94 26.41 -2.23
N SER A 411 -7.89 25.77 -1.57
CA SER A 411 -9.26 26.28 -1.43
C SER A 411 -9.27 27.65 -0.75
N GLY A 412 -9.85 28.65 -1.42
CA GLY A 412 -9.84 30.06 -0.98
C GLY A 412 -8.50 30.79 -1.11
N GLY A 413 -7.49 30.19 -1.76
CA GLY A 413 -6.11 30.70 -1.80
C GLY A 413 -5.43 30.57 -3.17
N GLU A 414 -4.19 30.10 -3.16
CA GLU A 414 -3.26 30.07 -4.31
C GLU A 414 -3.46 28.86 -5.24
N THR A 415 -3.30 29.07 -6.55
CA THR A 415 -3.18 27.98 -7.53
C THR A 415 -1.72 27.52 -7.59
N LEU A 416 -1.45 26.28 -7.16
CA LEU A 416 -0.11 25.67 -7.12
C LEU A 416 0.31 25.08 -8.49
N LEU A 417 -0.66 24.68 -9.29
CA LEU A 417 -0.47 24.28 -10.68
C LEU A 417 -1.60 24.87 -11.53
N ALA A 418 -1.24 25.79 -12.41
CA ALA A 418 -2.15 26.35 -13.41
C ALA A 418 -2.43 25.32 -14.52
N GLY A 419 -3.49 25.55 -15.28
CA GLY A 419 -3.80 24.82 -16.51
C GLY A 419 -4.37 25.76 -17.56
N THR A 420 -5.16 25.22 -18.49
CA THR A 420 -5.63 25.96 -19.67
C THR A 420 -7.04 26.54 -19.51
N THR A 421 -7.25 27.75 -20.03
CA THR A 421 -8.59 28.35 -20.25
C THR A 421 -9.15 28.07 -21.65
N GLY A 422 -8.38 27.39 -22.51
CA GLY A 422 -8.82 26.98 -23.84
C GLY A 422 -7.70 26.29 -24.63
N GLY A 423 -7.94 25.05 -25.05
CA GLY A 423 -6.98 24.19 -25.73
C GLY A 423 -6.76 22.88 -24.98
N SER A 424 -5.52 22.36 -25.05
CA SER A 424 -5.08 21.14 -24.37
C SER A 424 -3.64 21.30 -23.91
N GLU A 425 -3.34 20.75 -22.74
CA GLU A 425 -2.01 20.70 -22.12
C GLU A 425 -1.81 19.33 -21.46
N THR A 426 -0.57 18.84 -21.37
CA THR A 426 -0.27 17.53 -20.76
C THR A 426 0.87 17.66 -19.75
N ILE A 427 0.51 17.54 -18.47
CA ILE A 427 1.42 17.54 -17.33
C ILE A 427 2.17 16.21 -17.34
N GLN A 428 3.46 16.25 -17.67
CA GLN A 428 4.26 15.05 -17.88
C GLN A 428 4.56 14.32 -16.57
N SER A 429 5.16 15.02 -15.60
CA SER A 429 5.41 14.49 -14.25
C SER A 429 5.59 15.67 -13.29
N TRP A 430 4.72 15.79 -12.28
CA TRP A 430 4.65 16.91 -11.34
C TRP A 430 4.28 16.41 -9.95
N ALA A 431 4.78 17.06 -8.89
CA ALA A 431 4.37 16.73 -7.52
C ALA A 431 4.38 17.92 -6.57
N THR A 432 3.64 17.78 -5.46
CA THR A 432 3.73 18.65 -4.27
C THR A 432 3.83 17.83 -2.99
N GLY A 433 4.39 18.43 -1.95
CA GLY A 433 4.74 17.78 -0.68
C GLY A 433 6.23 17.44 -0.59
N ARG A 434 6.54 16.44 0.21
CA ARG A 434 7.90 16.04 0.61
C ARG A 434 8.58 15.24 -0.51
N ARG A 435 9.68 15.76 -1.05
CA ARG A 435 10.40 15.20 -2.21
C ARG A 435 11.88 14.98 -1.92
N TYR A 436 12.41 13.84 -2.39
CA TYR A 436 13.83 13.48 -2.41
C TYR A 436 14.26 13.28 -3.87
N THR A 437 15.28 14.00 -4.33
CA THR A 437 15.60 14.16 -5.77
C THR A 437 17.04 13.82 -6.14
N SER A 438 17.94 13.67 -5.16
CA SER A 438 19.35 13.32 -5.40
C SER A 438 19.94 12.49 -4.24
N LEU A 439 21.12 11.89 -4.44
CA LEU A 439 21.72 10.93 -3.49
C LEU A 439 21.91 11.45 -2.06
N ASN A 440 22.14 12.74 -1.88
CA ASN A 440 22.38 13.35 -0.57
C ASN A 440 21.26 14.35 -0.18
N ASP A 441 20.09 14.23 -0.81
CA ASP A 441 18.92 15.04 -0.49
C ASP A 441 18.35 14.61 0.87
N VAL A 442 18.14 15.58 1.77
CA VAL A 442 17.50 15.35 3.08
C VAL A 442 15.96 15.44 3.04
N GLY A 443 15.42 15.77 1.87
CA GLY A 443 13.99 15.94 1.64
C GLY A 443 13.59 17.41 1.74
N THR A 444 12.84 17.88 0.75
CA THR A 444 12.31 19.25 0.72
C THR A 444 10.82 19.25 0.40
N ASP A 445 10.04 20.03 1.14
CA ASP A 445 8.62 20.26 0.87
C ASP A 445 8.45 21.37 -0.17
N THR A 446 8.00 20.99 -1.37
CA THR A 446 8.00 21.88 -2.54
C THR A 446 7.03 21.38 -3.62
N SER A 447 6.46 22.31 -4.39
CA SER A 447 5.57 22.03 -5.53
C SER A 447 6.29 22.30 -6.86
N GLY A 448 6.07 21.48 -7.89
CA GLY A 448 6.59 21.73 -9.23
C GLY A 448 6.83 20.45 -10.04
N ASP A 449 7.28 20.62 -11.28
CA ASP A 449 7.68 19.51 -12.16
C ASP A 449 8.73 18.62 -11.49
N LEU A 450 8.73 17.34 -11.88
CA LEU A 450 9.74 16.38 -11.46
C LEU A 450 10.81 16.27 -12.54
N VAL A 451 12.03 16.63 -12.16
CA VAL A 451 13.24 16.54 -13.01
C VAL A 451 14.23 15.64 -12.28
N PRO A 452 14.55 14.44 -12.80
CA PRO A 452 14.06 13.86 -14.05
C PRO A 452 12.59 13.40 -14.00
N ALA A 453 11.93 13.39 -15.15
CA ALA A 453 10.67 12.70 -15.38
C ALA A 453 10.91 11.19 -15.66
N PRO A 454 9.94 10.30 -15.38
CA PRO A 454 10.15 8.86 -15.45
C PRO A 454 10.43 8.35 -16.87
N ASN A 455 11.58 7.71 -17.04
CA ASN A 455 11.97 7.05 -18.29
C ASN A 455 11.26 5.69 -18.45
N LYS A 456 9.94 5.72 -18.70
CA LYS A 456 9.08 4.52 -18.77
C LYS A 456 9.51 3.56 -19.92
N PRO A 457 9.87 2.29 -19.64
CA PRO A 457 10.22 1.32 -20.67
C PRO A 457 9.02 0.98 -21.58
N PRO A 458 9.17 0.96 -22.92
CA PRO A 458 8.07 0.65 -23.84
C PRO A 458 7.39 -0.70 -23.61
N ALA A 459 8.05 -1.67 -22.97
CA ALA A 459 7.45 -2.97 -22.63
C ALA A 459 6.31 -2.85 -21.60
N LEU A 460 6.34 -1.84 -20.71
CA LEU A 460 5.31 -1.59 -19.70
C LEU A 460 4.14 -0.72 -20.22
N LEU A 461 4.24 -0.21 -21.45
CA LEU A 461 3.32 0.78 -22.02
C LEU A 461 2.47 0.19 -23.14
N ASN A 462 1.21 0.61 -23.22
CA ASN A 462 0.36 0.32 -24.37
C ASN A 462 0.74 1.20 -25.58
N SER A 463 0.10 0.97 -26.73
CA SER A 463 0.40 1.65 -27.99
C SER A 463 0.16 3.18 -28.01
N ALA A 464 -0.44 3.75 -26.94
CA ALA A 464 -0.59 5.19 -26.75
C ALA A 464 0.47 5.80 -25.80
N GLY A 465 1.45 5.02 -25.34
CA GLY A 465 2.48 5.47 -24.39
C GLY A 465 2.01 5.60 -22.93
N ARG A 466 0.77 5.18 -22.65
CA ARG A 466 0.20 5.10 -21.30
C ARG A 466 0.55 3.75 -20.66
N TRP A 467 0.50 3.62 -19.34
CA TRP A 467 0.71 2.33 -18.68
C TRP A 467 -0.25 1.27 -19.22
N PHE A 468 0.24 0.04 -19.43
CA PHE A 468 -0.61 -1.04 -19.91
C PHE A 468 -1.55 -1.54 -18.80
N THR A 469 -2.84 -1.64 -19.13
CA THR A 469 -3.91 -2.14 -18.27
C THR A 469 -4.79 -3.13 -19.04
N ARG A 470 -5.31 -4.13 -18.33
CA ARG A 470 -6.20 -5.18 -18.84
C ARG A 470 -7.13 -5.64 -17.72
N SER A 471 -8.42 -5.44 -17.86
CA SER A 471 -9.42 -5.91 -16.88
C SER A 471 -9.61 -7.42 -16.87
N LYS A 472 -10.11 -7.92 -15.73
CA LYS A 472 -10.49 -9.33 -15.54
C LYS A 472 -11.32 -9.84 -16.72
N PRO A 473 -10.83 -10.85 -17.47
CA PRO A 473 -11.59 -11.44 -18.58
C PRO A 473 -12.86 -12.12 -18.08
N GLN A 474 -14.00 -11.80 -18.69
CA GLN A 474 -15.29 -12.41 -18.34
C GLN A 474 -15.86 -13.30 -19.44
N TYR A 475 -15.21 -13.36 -20.60
CA TYR A 475 -15.53 -14.27 -21.70
C TYR A 475 -16.95 -14.11 -22.26
N GLU A 476 -17.41 -12.86 -22.32
CA GLU A 476 -18.76 -12.40 -22.70
C GLU A 476 -19.22 -12.91 -24.07
N THR A 477 -18.27 -13.15 -24.99
CA THR A 477 -18.52 -13.63 -26.36
C THR A 477 -18.52 -15.17 -26.48
N LEU A 478 -18.23 -15.90 -25.40
CA LEU A 478 -18.21 -17.35 -25.38
C LEU A 478 -19.54 -17.93 -24.88
N SER A 479 -19.92 -19.08 -25.44
CA SER A 479 -21.06 -19.86 -24.96
C SER A 479 -20.64 -20.79 -23.82
N ALA A 480 -21.59 -21.30 -23.02
CA ALA A 480 -21.27 -22.33 -22.02
C ALA A 480 -20.66 -23.62 -22.65
N GLY A 481 -20.92 -23.90 -23.94
CA GLY A 481 -20.28 -25.00 -24.67
C GLY A 481 -18.80 -24.78 -25.01
N SER A 482 -18.28 -23.57 -24.77
CA SER A 482 -16.85 -23.23 -24.86
C SER A 482 -16.09 -23.48 -23.54
N PHE A 483 -16.81 -23.91 -22.50
CA PHE A 483 -16.26 -24.19 -21.17
C PHE A 483 -16.22 -25.69 -20.90
N ILE A 484 -15.23 -26.12 -20.13
CA ILE A 484 -15.14 -27.45 -19.54
C ILE A 484 -15.22 -27.33 -18.02
N ASN A 485 -15.98 -28.20 -17.36
CA ASN A 485 -16.09 -28.22 -15.89
C ASN A 485 -15.00 -29.13 -15.31
N ALA A 486 -14.23 -28.69 -14.32
CA ALA A 486 -13.20 -29.51 -13.66
C ALA A 486 -13.72 -30.87 -13.16
N ALA A 487 -14.98 -30.94 -12.73
CA ALA A 487 -15.62 -32.16 -12.26
C ALA A 487 -15.80 -33.23 -13.36
N SER A 488 -15.77 -32.89 -14.65
CA SER A 488 -15.82 -33.91 -15.72
C SER A 488 -14.52 -34.71 -15.85
N PHE A 489 -13.43 -34.22 -15.25
CA PHE A 489 -12.15 -34.92 -15.10
C PHE A 489 -12.04 -35.65 -13.76
N GLY A 490 -13.10 -35.65 -12.96
CA GLY A 490 -13.16 -36.28 -11.63
C GLY A 490 -12.70 -35.40 -10.47
N ALA A 491 -12.33 -34.14 -10.71
CA ALA A 491 -11.87 -33.24 -9.65
C ALA A 491 -13.03 -32.88 -8.69
N SER A 492 -12.79 -32.98 -7.39
CA SER A 492 -13.80 -32.79 -6.34
C SER A 492 -13.37 -31.73 -5.33
N GLY A 493 -14.12 -30.62 -5.25
CA GLY A 493 -13.92 -29.53 -4.27
C GLY A 493 -14.40 -29.89 -2.86
N SER A 494 -14.21 -31.13 -2.42
CA SER A 494 -14.84 -31.72 -1.23
C SER A 494 -14.01 -31.59 0.06
N ALA A 495 -12.89 -30.86 0.04
CA ALA A 495 -11.86 -30.87 1.09
C ALA A 495 -11.32 -32.29 1.43
N SER A 496 -11.42 -33.25 0.51
CA SER A 496 -10.98 -34.63 0.74
C SER A 496 -10.48 -35.35 -0.53
N GLY A 497 -9.49 -36.24 -0.34
CA GLY A 497 -8.84 -36.99 -1.42
C GLY A 497 -7.91 -36.14 -2.30
N ASP A 498 -6.86 -36.75 -2.84
CA ASP A 498 -5.93 -36.04 -3.73
C ASP A 498 -6.57 -35.76 -5.10
N GLN A 499 -6.61 -34.49 -5.46
CA GLN A 499 -7.16 -33.97 -6.71
C GLN A 499 -6.07 -33.66 -7.76
N SER A 500 -4.78 -33.78 -7.43
CA SER A 500 -3.67 -33.35 -8.31
C SER A 500 -3.75 -33.94 -9.71
N ALA A 501 -4.05 -35.25 -9.84
CA ALA A 501 -4.14 -35.90 -11.15
C ALA A 501 -5.35 -35.40 -11.97
N ALA A 502 -6.50 -35.18 -11.33
CA ALA A 502 -7.72 -34.73 -12.00
C ALA A 502 -7.63 -33.25 -12.43
N LEU A 503 -7.08 -32.40 -11.59
CA LEU A 503 -6.81 -30.99 -11.93
C LEU A 503 -5.78 -30.86 -13.06
N ASN A 504 -4.67 -31.60 -13.00
CA ASN A 504 -3.69 -31.62 -14.10
C ASN A 504 -4.33 -32.03 -15.44
N ALA A 505 -5.22 -33.04 -15.44
CA ALA A 505 -5.98 -33.43 -16.64
C ALA A 505 -6.92 -32.32 -17.14
N ALA A 506 -7.62 -31.63 -16.23
CA ALA A 506 -8.51 -30.52 -16.56
C ALA A 506 -7.75 -29.29 -17.12
N PHE A 507 -6.63 -28.90 -16.51
CA PHE A 507 -5.76 -27.83 -17.01
C PHE A 507 -5.15 -28.17 -18.38
N GLN A 508 -4.72 -29.41 -18.58
CA GLN A 508 -4.21 -29.87 -19.86
C GLN A 508 -5.28 -29.90 -20.95
N ALA A 509 -6.55 -30.14 -20.60
CA ALA A 509 -7.67 -30.02 -21.52
C ALA A 509 -7.97 -28.56 -21.89
N ALA A 510 -7.88 -27.63 -20.93
CA ALA A 510 -8.09 -26.19 -21.15
C ALA A 510 -7.13 -25.62 -22.21
N ALA A 511 -5.84 -25.99 -22.15
CA ALA A 511 -4.83 -25.58 -23.12
C ALA A 511 -5.10 -26.01 -24.58
N ASN A 512 -6.06 -26.92 -24.82
CA ASN A 512 -6.53 -27.24 -26.18
C ASN A 512 -7.60 -26.26 -26.71
N GLY A 513 -7.86 -25.14 -26.03
CA GLY A 513 -8.68 -24.03 -26.51
C GLY A 513 -10.05 -23.84 -25.83
N ALA A 514 -10.31 -24.55 -24.72
CA ALA A 514 -11.52 -24.36 -23.90
C ALA A 514 -11.19 -23.60 -22.62
N VAL A 515 -12.16 -22.88 -22.06
CA VAL A 515 -12.00 -22.25 -20.74
C VAL A 515 -12.36 -23.27 -19.65
N LEU A 516 -11.48 -23.48 -18.68
CA LEU A 516 -11.76 -24.31 -17.52
C LEU A 516 -12.57 -23.54 -16.49
N PHE A 517 -13.79 -23.99 -16.26
CA PHE A 517 -14.59 -23.62 -15.10
C PHE A 517 -14.27 -24.58 -13.94
N ILE A 518 -13.80 -24.04 -12.83
CA ILE A 518 -13.66 -24.76 -11.56
C ILE A 518 -14.87 -24.39 -10.69
N PRO A 519 -15.80 -25.32 -10.39
CA PRO A 519 -16.89 -25.06 -9.46
C PRO A 519 -16.36 -24.78 -8.04
N ALA A 520 -17.17 -24.10 -7.22
CA ALA A 520 -16.75 -23.73 -5.88
C ALA A 520 -16.42 -24.97 -5.02
N GLY A 521 -15.42 -24.84 -4.15
CA GLY A 521 -15.01 -25.87 -3.21
C GLY A 521 -13.51 -25.85 -2.92
N ILE A 522 -13.07 -26.84 -2.15
CA ILE A 522 -11.67 -27.00 -1.72
C ILE A 522 -11.09 -28.27 -2.34
N TYR A 523 -10.16 -28.08 -3.27
CA TYR A 523 -9.50 -29.12 -4.03
C TYR A 523 -8.13 -29.41 -3.40
N MET A 524 -8.07 -30.47 -2.58
CA MET A 524 -6.84 -30.90 -1.91
C MET A 524 -5.85 -31.45 -2.95
N VAL A 525 -4.61 -30.95 -2.99
CA VAL A 525 -3.57 -31.42 -3.92
C VAL A 525 -2.34 -31.92 -3.15
N ALA A 526 -1.98 -33.19 -3.35
CA ALA A 526 -0.84 -33.84 -2.67
C ALA A 526 0.48 -33.76 -3.46
N SER A 527 0.44 -33.12 -4.64
CA SER A 527 1.58 -32.88 -5.53
C SER A 527 1.30 -31.69 -6.45
N THR A 528 2.33 -31.10 -7.05
CA THR A 528 2.22 -29.94 -7.95
C THR A 528 1.13 -30.13 -9.00
N VAL A 529 0.22 -29.17 -9.10
CA VAL A 529 -0.62 -28.99 -10.29
C VAL A 529 0.00 -27.95 -11.22
N THR A 530 0.01 -28.22 -12.51
CA THR A 530 0.56 -27.33 -13.53
C THR A 530 -0.57 -26.76 -14.37
N ILE A 531 -0.64 -25.45 -14.48
CA ILE A 531 -1.47 -24.72 -15.45
C ILE A 531 -0.58 -24.52 -16.69
N PRO A 532 -0.79 -25.28 -17.78
CA PRO A 532 0.11 -25.25 -18.93
C PRO A 532 -0.20 -24.07 -19.86
N VAL A 533 0.77 -23.75 -20.71
CA VAL A 533 0.62 -22.71 -21.75
C VAL A 533 -0.62 -22.96 -22.63
N GLY A 534 -1.41 -21.91 -22.85
CA GLY A 534 -2.68 -21.92 -23.57
C GLY A 534 -3.91 -22.06 -22.66
N ALA A 535 -3.75 -22.41 -21.38
CA ALA A 535 -4.87 -22.61 -20.47
C ALA A 535 -5.55 -21.30 -20.05
N ARG A 536 -6.89 -21.32 -20.01
CA ARG A 536 -7.73 -20.28 -19.41
C ARG A 536 -8.52 -20.91 -18.26
N VAL A 537 -8.53 -20.28 -17.09
CA VAL A 537 -9.12 -20.83 -15.87
C VAL A 537 -9.95 -19.75 -15.19
N VAL A 538 -11.18 -20.09 -14.81
CA VAL A 538 -12.06 -19.26 -13.97
C VAL A 538 -12.69 -20.11 -12.88
N GLY A 539 -12.68 -19.61 -11.64
CA GLY A 539 -13.36 -20.24 -10.52
C GLY A 539 -14.76 -19.70 -10.26
N GLU A 540 -15.49 -20.39 -9.40
CA GLU A 540 -16.73 -19.94 -8.78
C GLU A 540 -16.46 -19.65 -7.29
N ALA A 541 -16.92 -18.50 -6.79
CA ALA A 541 -16.77 -18.06 -5.39
C ALA A 541 -15.35 -18.26 -4.79
N TRP A 542 -14.31 -17.95 -5.56
CA TRP A 542 -12.89 -18.17 -5.20
C TRP A 542 -12.58 -19.64 -4.88
N SER A 543 -12.69 -20.49 -5.91
CA SER A 543 -12.44 -21.93 -5.81
C SER A 543 -11.02 -22.21 -5.34
N GLN A 544 -10.89 -23.04 -4.30
CA GLN A 544 -9.66 -23.13 -3.51
C GLN A 544 -8.80 -24.35 -3.93
N ILE A 545 -7.55 -24.11 -4.32
CA ILE A 545 -6.55 -25.17 -4.52
C ILE A 545 -5.69 -25.24 -3.24
N MET A 546 -5.78 -26.36 -2.52
CA MET A 546 -5.19 -26.52 -1.18
C MET A 546 -4.04 -27.54 -1.18
N GLY A 547 -2.80 -27.07 -1.13
CA GLY A 547 -1.62 -27.93 -1.01
C GLY A 547 -1.56 -28.64 0.34
N TYR A 548 -1.27 -29.93 0.37
CA TYR A 548 -1.15 -30.68 1.62
C TYR A 548 -0.21 -31.88 1.52
N GLY A 549 0.31 -32.32 2.68
CA GLY A 549 1.05 -33.56 2.79
C GLY A 549 2.50 -33.50 2.27
N SER A 550 3.19 -34.64 2.39
CA SER A 550 4.65 -34.72 2.44
C SER A 550 5.43 -34.15 1.25
N ALA A 551 4.79 -33.94 0.10
CA ALA A 551 5.43 -33.29 -1.06
C ALA A 551 5.83 -31.83 -0.78
N PHE A 552 5.19 -31.18 0.20
CA PHE A 552 5.42 -29.77 0.54
C PHE A 552 6.03 -29.59 1.94
N ASN A 553 6.60 -30.64 2.54
CA ASN A 553 7.04 -30.61 3.94
C ASN A 553 8.54 -30.31 4.14
N ASP A 554 9.34 -30.28 3.07
CA ASP A 554 10.78 -29.98 3.17
C ASP A 554 11.09 -28.50 2.92
N GLU A 555 11.29 -27.75 4.00
CA GLU A 555 11.74 -26.35 3.99
C GLU A 555 13.01 -26.13 3.14
N LYS A 556 13.88 -27.14 3.02
CA LYS A 556 15.17 -27.04 2.32
C LYS A 556 15.10 -27.38 0.84
N ASN A 557 14.00 -28.00 0.40
CA ASN A 557 13.75 -28.34 -1.00
C ASN A 557 12.31 -27.92 -1.37
N PRO A 558 12.03 -26.60 -1.52
CA PRO A 558 10.67 -26.13 -1.77
C PRO A 558 10.10 -26.67 -3.09
N VAL A 559 8.78 -26.88 -3.10
CA VAL A 559 8.04 -27.44 -4.23
C VAL A 559 6.79 -26.59 -4.47
N PRO A 560 6.48 -26.22 -5.73
CA PRO A 560 5.26 -25.48 -6.03
C PRO A 560 4.01 -26.33 -5.84
N VAL A 561 3.01 -25.76 -5.17
CA VAL A 561 1.64 -26.27 -5.12
C VAL A 561 1.01 -26.07 -6.50
N VAL A 562 1.09 -24.85 -7.03
CA VAL A 562 0.68 -24.51 -8.40
C VAL A 562 1.86 -23.98 -9.20
N ARG A 563 2.11 -24.57 -10.36
CA ARG A 563 3.06 -24.11 -11.38
C ARG A 563 2.31 -23.50 -12.55
N VAL A 564 2.67 -22.29 -12.98
CA VAL A 564 2.06 -21.60 -14.13
C VAL A 564 3.06 -21.49 -15.28
N GLY A 565 2.90 -22.37 -16.27
CA GLY A 565 3.91 -22.67 -17.29
C GLY A 565 5.15 -23.36 -16.73
N ASN A 566 5.94 -23.95 -17.62
CA ASN A 566 7.29 -24.43 -17.33
C ASN A 566 8.30 -23.29 -17.57
N PRO A 567 9.50 -23.32 -16.95
CA PRO A 567 10.57 -22.38 -17.27
C PRO A 567 10.89 -22.33 -18.77
N GLY A 568 10.66 -21.17 -19.40
CA GLY A 568 10.83 -20.96 -20.84
C GLY A 568 9.58 -21.16 -21.70
N ASP A 569 8.44 -21.54 -21.14
CA ASP A 569 7.16 -21.50 -21.87
C ASP A 569 6.76 -20.04 -22.17
N ALA A 570 6.30 -19.78 -23.39
CA ALA A 570 5.77 -18.48 -23.80
C ALA A 570 4.42 -18.63 -24.52
N GLY A 571 3.42 -17.85 -24.14
CA GLY A 571 2.06 -18.02 -24.67
C GLY A 571 0.99 -17.20 -23.96
N VAL A 572 -0.17 -17.83 -23.76
CA VAL A 572 -1.33 -17.28 -23.05
C VAL A 572 -1.57 -18.10 -21.80
N VAL A 573 -1.72 -17.46 -20.63
CA VAL A 573 -2.42 -18.04 -19.47
C VAL A 573 -3.28 -16.97 -18.84
N GLU A 574 -4.54 -17.29 -18.58
CA GLU A 574 -5.49 -16.39 -17.93
C GLU A 574 -6.10 -17.10 -16.73
N VAL A 575 -5.97 -16.53 -15.54
CA VAL A 575 -6.48 -17.09 -14.27
C VAL A 575 -7.40 -16.06 -13.60
N SER A 576 -8.60 -16.44 -13.22
CA SER A 576 -9.50 -15.57 -12.46
C SER A 576 -10.38 -16.26 -11.42
N ASP A 577 -10.79 -15.50 -10.40
CA ASP A 577 -11.72 -15.92 -9.35
C ASP A 577 -11.29 -17.24 -8.62
N LEU A 578 -9.99 -17.38 -8.31
CA LEU A 578 -9.40 -18.52 -7.58
C LEU A 578 -8.83 -18.15 -6.20
N MET A 579 -8.64 -19.16 -5.34
CA MET A 579 -7.88 -19.05 -4.09
C MET A 579 -6.79 -20.13 -4.04
N PHE A 580 -5.58 -19.73 -3.68
CA PHE A 580 -4.44 -20.64 -3.49
C PHE A 580 -4.12 -20.72 -2.00
N THR A 581 -4.03 -21.94 -1.46
CA THR A 581 -3.95 -22.14 0.00
C THR A 581 -3.26 -23.47 0.34
N VAL A 582 -3.11 -23.77 1.63
CA VAL A 582 -2.47 -24.97 2.15
C VAL A 582 -3.17 -25.49 3.40
N GLN A 583 -3.05 -26.79 3.65
CA GLN A 583 -3.33 -27.40 4.95
C GLN A 583 -2.00 -27.78 5.61
N ALA A 584 -1.68 -27.11 6.72
CA ALA A 584 -0.40 -27.22 7.40
C ALA A 584 -0.20 -28.56 8.16
N PRO A 585 1.06 -28.91 8.52
CA PRO A 585 2.32 -28.25 8.18
C PRO A 585 2.79 -28.54 6.75
N THR A 586 3.23 -27.48 6.05
CA THR A 586 3.72 -27.50 4.66
C THR A 586 4.86 -26.47 4.41
N PRO A 587 5.93 -26.42 5.25
CA PRO A 587 6.95 -25.37 5.17
C PRO A 587 7.83 -25.36 3.90
N GLY A 588 7.70 -26.36 3.03
CA GLY A 588 8.29 -26.39 1.69
C GLY A 588 7.36 -25.91 0.57
N ALA A 589 6.10 -25.54 0.86
CA ALA A 589 5.18 -25.06 -0.16
C ALA A 589 5.62 -23.71 -0.77
N VAL A 590 5.75 -23.65 -2.09
CA VAL A 590 5.64 -22.39 -2.85
C VAL A 590 4.21 -22.38 -3.41
N LEU A 591 3.34 -21.45 -3.03
CA LEU A 591 1.93 -21.59 -3.40
C LEU A 591 1.71 -21.34 -4.90
N ILE A 592 2.41 -20.36 -5.49
CA ILE A 592 2.42 -20.08 -6.93
C ILE A 592 3.87 -19.93 -7.44
N GLU A 593 4.30 -20.80 -8.36
CA GLU A 593 5.52 -20.63 -9.18
C GLU A 593 5.11 -20.21 -10.60
N TRP A 594 5.37 -18.96 -10.97
CA TRP A 594 4.97 -18.34 -12.22
C TRP A 594 6.15 -18.23 -13.18
N ASN A 595 6.18 -19.12 -14.19
CA ASN A 595 7.28 -19.26 -15.14
C ASN A 595 6.97 -18.73 -16.55
N ILE A 596 5.69 -18.68 -16.92
CA ILE A 596 5.28 -18.35 -18.28
C ILE A 596 5.68 -16.92 -18.66
N LYS A 597 6.14 -16.74 -19.90
CA LYS A 597 6.24 -15.45 -20.56
C LYS A 597 5.01 -15.18 -21.45
N GLU A 598 4.59 -13.94 -21.52
CA GLU A 598 3.52 -13.51 -22.41
C GLU A 598 3.92 -13.67 -23.89
N SER A 599 2.94 -14.00 -24.75
CA SER A 599 3.08 -13.99 -26.22
C SER A 599 2.63 -12.66 -26.86
N GLY A 600 2.01 -11.81 -26.06
CA GLY A 600 1.58 -10.45 -26.34
C GLY A 600 1.13 -9.78 -25.04
N GLN A 601 1.06 -8.45 -25.01
CA GLN A 601 0.95 -7.67 -23.77
C GLN A 601 -0.24 -8.11 -22.88
N GLY A 602 0.04 -8.53 -21.65
CA GLY A 602 -0.96 -9.01 -20.69
C GLY A 602 -1.63 -10.34 -21.04
N SER A 603 -1.06 -11.13 -21.96
CA SER A 603 -1.60 -12.46 -22.31
C SER A 603 -1.28 -13.55 -21.29
N ALA A 604 -0.32 -13.30 -20.40
CA ALA A 604 -0.09 -14.06 -19.18
C ALA A 604 -0.54 -13.19 -18.00
N GLY A 605 -1.58 -13.60 -17.25
CA GLY A 605 -2.06 -12.80 -16.12
C GLY A 605 -3.09 -13.46 -15.20
N MET A 606 -3.33 -12.82 -14.06
CA MET A 606 -4.16 -13.30 -12.96
C MET A 606 -4.98 -12.19 -12.31
N TRP A 607 -6.28 -12.39 -12.15
CA TRP A 607 -7.25 -11.37 -11.72
C TRP A 607 -8.16 -11.84 -10.59
N ASP A 608 -8.45 -11.00 -9.59
CA ASP A 608 -9.31 -11.34 -8.44
C ASP A 608 -9.02 -12.76 -7.89
N SER A 609 -7.73 -13.08 -7.79
CA SER A 609 -7.26 -14.39 -7.36
C SER A 609 -6.17 -14.18 -6.32
N HIS A 610 -6.27 -14.92 -5.22
CA HIS A 610 -5.60 -14.57 -3.97
C HIS A 610 -4.88 -15.78 -3.39
N VAL A 611 -3.89 -15.52 -2.53
CA VAL A 611 -3.26 -16.50 -1.66
C VAL A 611 -3.73 -16.25 -0.23
N ARG A 612 -4.26 -17.29 0.43
CA ARG A 612 -4.54 -17.30 1.87
C ARG A 612 -3.80 -18.45 2.53
N VAL A 613 -2.94 -18.16 3.49
CA VAL A 613 -2.25 -19.19 4.30
C VAL A 613 -2.76 -19.13 5.73
N GLY A 614 -3.62 -20.09 6.09
CA GLY A 614 -4.25 -20.20 7.41
C GLY A 614 -5.53 -19.41 7.59
N GLY A 615 -5.95 -19.21 8.84
CA GLY A 615 -7.09 -18.38 9.22
C GLY A 615 -8.44 -18.83 8.66
N ALA A 616 -8.59 -20.12 8.33
CA ALA A 616 -9.73 -20.63 7.59
C ALA A 616 -10.06 -22.09 7.95
N MET A 617 -11.32 -22.46 7.90
CA MET A 617 -11.74 -23.83 8.24
C MET A 617 -11.11 -24.87 7.31
N GLY A 618 -10.59 -25.95 7.91
CA GLY A 618 -9.88 -27.02 7.21
C GLY A 618 -8.39 -26.77 6.93
N SER A 619 -7.87 -25.55 7.18
CA SER A 619 -6.45 -25.22 6.99
C SER A 619 -5.52 -25.81 8.05
N LYS A 620 -6.06 -26.23 9.21
CA LYS A 620 -5.32 -26.61 10.44
C LYS A 620 -4.43 -25.48 11.00
N MET A 621 -4.88 -24.25 10.80
CA MET A 621 -4.26 -23.02 11.28
C MET A 621 -5.35 -22.04 11.74
N GLN A 622 -6.28 -22.54 12.54
CA GLN A 622 -7.30 -21.74 13.23
C GLN A 622 -6.85 -21.41 14.67
N THR A 623 -7.64 -20.64 15.43
CA THR A 623 -7.31 -20.26 16.81
C THR A 623 -7.08 -21.46 17.74
N SER A 624 -7.69 -22.62 17.45
CA SER A 624 -7.45 -23.89 18.18
C SER A 624 -6.11 -24.56 17.89
N ASP A 625 -5.51 -24.25 16.74
CA ASP A 625 -4.32 -24.93 16.22
C ASP A 625 -3.07 -24.05 16.40
N CYS A 626 -3.22 -22.74 16.16
CA CYS A 626 -2.13 -21.78 16.04
C CYS A 626 -2.40 -20.46 16.79
N PRO A 627 -2.76 -20.47 18.09
CA PRO A 627 -3.09 -19.24 18.83
C PRO A 627 -1.92 -18.25 18.89
N ALA A 628 -2.23 -16.95 18.85
CA ALA A 628 -1.27 -15.87 19.07
C ALA A 628 -0.47 -16.09 20.36
N SER A 629 0.85 -16.17 20.24
CA SER A 629 1.76 -16.45 21.36
C SER A 629 3.20 -16.08 21.03
N SER A 630 4.05 -15.97 22.04
CA SER A 630 5.51 -15.83 21.85
C SER A 630 6.23 -17.15 21.51
N SER A 631 5.49 -18.23 21.24
CA SER A 631 6.02 -19.57 21.00
C SER A 631 5.88 -20.02 19.54
N ILE A 632 6.92 -20.66 19.02
CA ILE A 632 6.94 -21.24 17.67
C ILE A 632 6.39 -22.67 17.72
N ASP A 633 5.13 -22.86 17.31
CA ASP A 633 4.69 -24.20 16.92
C ASP A 633 5.01 -24.45 15.44
N ARG A 634 5.82 -25.47 15.17
CA ARG A 634 6.21 -25.88 13.81
C ARG A 634 5.09 -26.65 13.09
N ALA A 635 3.97 -26.98 13.74
CA ALA A 635 2.73 -27.37 13.08
C ALA A 635 2.15 -26.21 12.23
N CYS A 636 2.32 -24.97 12.68
CA CYS A 636 1.87 -23.74 12.00
C CYS A 636 2.85 -23.27 10.91
N ALA A 637 3.91 -24.04 10.62
CA ALA A 637 4.86 -23.76 9.55
C ALA A 637 4.24 -24.15 8.19
N ALA A 638 3.80 -23.15 7.46
CA ALA A 638 2.77 -23.30 6.43
C ALA A 638 3.27 -23.12 4.99
N ALA A 639 4.26 -22.25 4.76
CA ALA A 639 4.80 -22.01 3.42
C ALA A 639 6.28 -21.59 3.42
N SER A 640 6.99 -21.96 2.35
CA SER A 640 8.29 -21.39 1.99
C SER A 640 8.11 -20.05 1.28
N MET A 641 7.07 -19.90 0.47
CA MET A 641 6.78 -18.67 -0.27
C MET A 641 5.34 -18.61 -0.77
N LEU A 642 4.73 -17.43 -0.79
CA LEU A 642 3.37 -17.26 -1.35
C LEU A 642 3.43 -17.26 -2.89
N MET A 643 4.33 -16.48 -3.49
CA MET A 643 4.42 -16.38 -4.95
C MET A 643 5.85 -16.12 -5.44
N HIS A 644 6.24 -16.75 -6.54
CA HIS A 644 7.54 -16.56 -7.21
C HIS A 644 7.33 -16.32 -8.71
N VAL A 645 7.64 -15.11 -9.19
CA VAL A 645 7.71 -14.80 -10.62
C VAL A 645 9.15 -14.99 -11.07
N THR A 646 9.40 -16.07 -11.81
CA THR A 646 10.75 -16.63 -12.00
C THR A 646 11.53 -15.94 -13.15
N PRO A 647 12.86 -16.17 -13.27
CA PRO A 647 13.65 -15.57 -14.35
C PRO A 647 13.14 -15.91 -15.76
N GLY A 648 12.95 -14.87 -16.58
CA GLY A 648 12.44 -14.98 -17.95
C GLY A 648 10.92 -14.95 -18.09
N ALA A 649 10.16 -15.20 -17.01
CA ALA A 649 8.70 -15.07 -16.98
C ALA A 649 8.23 -13.62 -17.22
N SER A 650 6.93 -13.40 -17.40
CA SER A 650 6.30 -12.07 -17.40
C SER A 650 4.84 -12.21 -16.95
N GLY A 651 4.19 -11.12 -16.51
CA GLY A 651 2.83 -11.27 -15.98
C GLY A 651 2.08 -9.98 -15.65
N TYR A 652 0.77 -10.02 -15.88
CA TYR A 652 -0.18 -8.98 -15.46
C TYR A 652 -0.98 -9.46 -14.23
N PHE A 653 -0.86 -8.75 -13.13
CA PHE A 653 -1.41 -9.12 -11.83
C PHE A 653 -2.31 -7.98 -11.34
N GLU A 654 -3.58 -8.26 -11.06
CA GLU A 654 -4.61 -7.26 -10.73
C GLU A 654 -5.58 -7.76 -9.64
N ASN A 655 -5.71 -6.98 -8.56
CA ASN A 655 -6.39 -7.36 -7.33
C ASN A 655 -5.95 -8.73 -6.80
N ASN A 656 -4.64 -8.91 -6.62
CA ASN A 656 -4.06 -10.11 -6.02
C ASN A 656 -3.62 -9.81 -4.59
N TRP A 657 -4.13 -10.61 -3.65
CA TRP A 657 -3.81 -10.50 -2.23
C TRP A 657 -3.00 -11.71 -1.81
N LEU A 658 -1.87 -11.51 -1.12
CA LEU A 658 -0.95 -12.55 -0.70
C LEU A 658 -0.82 -12.53 0.83
N TRP A 659 -1.82 -13.12 1.50
CA TRP A 659 -2.03 -12.98 2.94
C TRP A 659 -1.63 -14.25 3.70
N VAL A 660 -0.74 -14.09 4.68
CA VAL A 660 -0.50 -15.06 5.74
C VAL A 660 -1.40 -14.67 6.91
N ALA A 661 -2.25 -15.58 7.38
CA ALA A 661 -3.31 -15.21 8.29
C ALA A 661 -2.80 -14.69 9.64
N ASP A 662 -3.10 -13.43 9.94
CA ASP A 662 -2.89 -12.80 11.24
C ASP A 662 -4.03 -13.09 12.22
N HIS A 663 -5.23 -13.43 11.72
CA HIS A 663 -6.42 -13.79 12.48
C HIS A 663 -7.27 -14.92 11.84
N ASP A 664 -8.19 -15.50 12.62
CA ASP A 664 -9.08 -16.61 12.22
C ASP A 664 -10.43 -16.09 11.67
N LEU A 665 -10.69 -16.32 10.37
CA LEU A 665 -11.87 -15.83 9.64
C LEU A 665 -13.10 -16.73 9.75
N ASP A 666 -13.04 -17.83 10.52
CA ASP A 666 -14.22 -18.68 10.80
C ASP A 666 -14.53 -18.75 12.31
N ASN A 667 -14.14 -17.73 13.08
CA ASN A 667 -14.67 -17.50 14.43
C ASN A 667 -15.16 -16.05 14.64
N PRO A 668 -16.26 -15.78 15.38
CA PRO A 668 -16.84 -14.44 15.48
C PRO A 668 -15.97 -13.41 16.22
N ALA A 669 -15.01 -13.87 17.02
CA ALA A 669 -14.08 -13.01 17.74
C ALA A 669 -12.87 -12.58 16.88
N GLN A 670 -12.73 -13.14 15.67
CA GLN A 670 -11.63 -12.89 14.72
C GLN A 670 -10.26 -12.89 15.42
N SER A 671 -10.03 -13.92 16.23
CA SER A 671 -8.89 -13.99 17.15
C SER A 671 -7.56 -14.13 16.41
N GLN A 672 -6.55 -13.40 16.89
CA GLN A 672 -5.20 -13.40 16.30
C GLN A 672 -4.51 -14.77 16.43
N ILE A 673 -3.68 -15.10 15.44
CA ILE A 673 -3.01 -16.40 15.29
C ILE A 673 -1.55 -16.28 14.83
N ASN A 674 -0.75 -17.31 15.15
CA ASN A 674 0.64 -17.48 14.73
C ASN A 674 0.70 -18.37 13.46
N VAL A 675 0.64 -17.78 12.26
CA VAL A 675 0.83 -18.52 11.01
C VAL A 675 2.13 -18.12 10.33
N PHE A 676 2.90 -19.10 9.85
CA PHE A 676 4.27 -18.88 9.39
C PHE A 676 4.43 -19.20 7.89
N SER A 677 4.58 -18.16 7.07
CA SER A 677 5.20 -18.22 5.73
C SER A 677 6.56 -17.54 5.77
N ALA A 678 7.59 -18.12 5.15
CA ALA A 678 8.90 -17.48 5.12
C ALA A 678 8.93 -16.21 4.23
N ARG A 679 8.17 -16.17 3.12
CA ARG A 679 8.27 -15.16 2.06
C ARG A 679 6.91 -14.84 1.45
N GLY A 680 6.67 -13.58 1.10
CA GLY A 680 5.51 -13.14 0.30
C GLY A 680 5.73 -13.38 -1.19
N LEU A 681 5.93 -12.30 -1.96
CA LEU A 681 6.25 -12.30 -3.38
C LEU A 681 7.75 -12.12 -3.65
N LEU A 682 8.35 -13.04 -4.40
CA LEU A 682 9.66 -12.88 -5.04
C LEU A 682 9.49 -12.66 -6.55
N VAL A 683 10.14 -11.64 -7.10
CA VAL A 683 10.20 -11.37 -8.55
C VAL A 683 11.65 -11.34 -9.01
N GLU A 684 11.99 -12.20 -9.98
CA GLU A 684 13.32 -12.29 -10.60
C GLU A 684 13.24 -12.15 -12.14
N SER A 685 12.12 -11.58 -12.63
CA SER A 685 11.79 -11.42 -14.04
C SER A 685 12.45 -10.18 -14.67
N ASP A 686 12.97 -10.31 -15.91
CA ASP A 686 13.35 -9.19 -16.78
C ASP A 686 12.13 -8.45 -17.41
N GLY A 687 10.92 -8.90 -17.10
CA GLY A 687 9.65 -8.26 -17.42
C GLY A 687 9.07 -8.55 -18.81
N PRO A 688 7.97 -7.85 -19.16
CA PRO A 688 7.27 -6.88 -18.32
C PRO A 688 6.47 -7.53 -17.18
N VAL A 689 6.38 -6.84 -16.03
CA VAL A 689 5.46 -7.22 -14.94
C VAL A 689 4.66 -6.01 -14.49
N TRP A 690 3.35 -6.18 -14.31
CA TRP A 690 2.47 -5.17 -13.71
C TRP A 690 1.77 -5.76 -12.49
N LEU A 691 1.78 -5.02 -11.38
CA LEU A 691 1.12 -5.36 -10.11
C LEU A 691 0.15 -4.21 -9.76
N TRP A 692 -1.11 -4.37 -10.13
CA TRP A 692 -2.17 -3.36 -9.97
C TRP A 692 -3.04 -3.65 -8.74
N GLY A 693 -3.03 -2.74 -7.77
CA GLY A 693 -3.82 -2.87 -6.53
C GLY A 693 -3.56 -4.18 -5.80
N GLY A 694 -2.28 -4.50 -5.57
CA GLY A 694 -1.85 -5.73 -4.93
C GLY A 694 -1.38 -5.53 -3.49
N ALA A 695 -1.49 -6.58 -2.69
CA ALA A 695 -1.05 -6.58 -1.29
C ALA A 695 -0.33 -7.89 -0.94
N SER A 696 0.70 -7.82 -0.10
CA SER A 696 1.37 -9.00 0.48
C SER A 696 1.72 -8.73 1.94
N GLU A 697 1.35 -9.63 2.83
CA GLU A 697 1.33 -9.34 4.27
C GLU A 697 1.77 -10.52 5.14
N HIS A 698 2.31 -10.19 6.31
CA HIS A 698 2.62 -11.06 7.44
C HIS A 698 3.55 -12.27 7.15
N SER A 699 4.31 -12.25 6.04
CA SER A 699 5.43 -13.20 5.82
C SER A 699 6.66 -12.82 6.66
N VAL A 700 7.52 -13.80 6.99
CA VAL A 700 8.55 -13.68 8.03
C VAL A 700 9.83 -12.94 7.59
N PHE A 701 10.32 -13.13 6.36
CA PHE A 701 11.54 -12.47 5.86
C PHE A 701 11.28 -11.18 5.07
N TYR A 702 10.30 -11.23 4.16
CA TYR A 702 9.85 -10.09 3.37
C TYR A 702 8.44 -10.30 2.82
N GLN A 703 7.74 -9.19 2.57
CA GLN A 703 6.49 -9.18 1.82
C GLN A 703 6.74 -9.11 0.31
N TYR A 704 7.55 -8.15 -0.16
CA TYR A 704 7.99 -8.05 -1.55
C TYR A 704 9.52 -8.10 -1.67
N GLN A 705 10.04 -8.88 -2.62
CA GLN A 705 11.44 -8.81 -3.03
C GLN A 705 11.56 -8.82 -4.56
N LEU A 706 12.23 -7.81 -5.10
CA LEU A 706 12.62 -7.71 -6.51
C LEU A 706 14.13 -7.98 -6.59
N ALA A 707 14.55 -9.09 -7.20
CA ALA A 707 15.94 -9.54 -7.19
C ALA A 707 16.46 -9.85 -8.61
N ASN A 708 17.41 -9.05 -9.09
CA ASN A 708 17.89 -9.05 -10.49
C ASN A 708 16.80 -8.74 -11.53
N ALA A 709 15.68 -8.16 -11.10
CA ALA A 709 14.50 -7.93 -11.93
C ALA A 709 14.63 -6.68 -12.82
N SER A 710 13.83 -6.60 -13.89
CA SER A 710 13.64 -5.34 -14.60
C SER A 710 12.30 -5.18 -15.30
N ASN A 711 11.95 -3.95 -15.67
CA ASN A 711 10.68 -3.59 -16.31
C ASN A 711 9.48 -4.02 -15.44
N ILE A 712 9.44 -3.53 -14.19
CA ILE A 712 8.40 -3.86 -13.22
C ILE A 712 7.61 -2.58 -12.88
N PHE A 713 6.28 -2.67 -12.96
CA PHE A 713 5.34 -1.65 -12.48
C PHE A 713 4.57 -2.18 -11.26
N LEU A 714 4.45 -1.35 -10.22
CA LEU A 714 3.61 -1.58 -9.05
C LEU A 714 2.76 -0.34 -8.77
N GLY A 715 1.46 -0.50 -8.52
CA GLY A 715 0.60 0.62 -8.12
C GLY A 715 -0.87 0.25 -7.94
N HIS A 716 -1.48 0.42 -6.77
CA HIS A 716 -0.84 0.52 -5.45
C HIS A 716 -0.11 -0.78 -5.06
N MET A 717 0.88 -0.71 -4.17
CA MET A 717 1.35 -1.88 -3.40
C MET A 717 1.19 -1.66 -1.89
N GLN A 718 0.58 -2.61 -1.19
CA GLN A 718 0.39 -2.58 0.26
C GLN A 718 1.14 -3.72 0.97
N THR A 719 1.62 -3.47 2.19
CA THR A 719 2.29 -4.48 3.01
C THR A 719 2.13 -4.29 4.51
N GLU A 720 2.08 -5.39 5.26
CA GLU A 720 2.20 -5.42 6.72
C GLU A 720 3.22 -6.43 7.22
N SER A 721 3.94 -6.08 8.30
CA SER A 721 4.76 -7.04 9.07
C SER A 721 3.90 -7.99 9.93
N PRO A 722 4.35 -9.23 10.19
CA PRO A 722 3.62 -10.17 11.04
C PRO A 722 3.62 -9.74 12.51
N TYR A 723 2.44 -9.72 13.13
CA TYR A 723 2.23 -9.10 14.45
C TYR A 723 3.00 -9.76 15.61
N PHE A 724 3.37 -11.04 15.47
CA PHE A 724 4.17 -11.76 16.45
C PHE A 724 5.64 -11.30 16.49
N GLN A 725 6.16 -10.67 15.44
CA GLN A 725 7.55 -10.18 15.46
C GLN A 725 7.70 -9.02 16.46
N PRO A 726 8.82 -8.92 17.20
CA PRO A 726 10.05 -9.71 17.09
C PRO A 726 10.13 -10.94 18.02
N THR A 727 9.01 -11.58 18.41
CA THR A 727 9.02 -12.80 19.24
C THR A 727 7.98 -13.83 18.74
N PRO A 728 8.34 -14.70 17.78
CA PRO A 728 9.68 -14.94 17.23
C PRO A 728 10.15 -13.86 16.25
N ASN A 729 11.47 -13.67 16.15
CA ASN A 729 12.08 -12.80 15.14
C ASN A 729 12.28 -13.52 13.78
N ALA A 730 12.65 -12.77 12.75
CA ALA A 730 12.76 -13.26 11.37
C ALA A 730 13.63 -14.53 11.21
N LEU A 731 14.69 -14.71 12.01
CA LEU A 731 15.63 -15.83 11.90
C LEU A 731 15.30 -17.04 12.80
N GLU A 732 14.29 -16.96 13.67
CA GLU A 732 13.96 -18.06 14.59
C GLU A 732 12.96 -19.07 13.99
N VAL A 733 12.12 -18.64 13.06
CA VAL A 733 11.06 -19.48 12.47
C VAL A 733 11.55 -20.31 11.29
N PHE A 734 12.41 -19.73 10.43
CA PHE A 734 12.86 -20.31 9.16
C PHE A 734 14.36 -20.07 8.92
N THR A 735 15.01 -20.97 8.17
CA THR A 735 16.42 -20.80 7.79
C THR A 735 16.55 -19.91 6.55
N SER A 736 17.19 -18.73 6.69
CA SER A 736 17.48 -17.84 5.55
C SER A 736 18.57 -18.41 4.64
N GLY A 737 18.32 -18.46 3.33
CA GLY A 737 19.27 -18.95 2.32
C GLY A 737 18.81 -20.16 1.52
N VAL A 738 17.51 -20.49 1.56
CA VAL A 738 16.90 -21.43 0.63
C VAL A 738 16.85 -20.80 -0.77
N TYR A 739 16.68 -19.47 -0.85
CA TYR A 739 16.86 -18.69 -2.07
C TYR A 739 18.13 -17.83 -1.96
N PRO A 740 18.95 -17.68 -3.03
CA PRO A 740 20.20 -16.91 -2.98
C PRO A 740 20.01 -15.44 -2.61
N SER A 741 18.82 -14.90 -2.88
CA SER A 741 18.44 -13.51 -2.63
C SER A 741 17.88 -13.27 -1.21
N ASP A 742 17.70 -14.29 -0.38
CA ASP A 742 17.12 -14.15 0.97
C ASP A 742 17.89 -13.15 1.88
N PRO A 743 17.20 -12.25 2.61
CA PRO A 743 17.83 -11.34 3.56
C PRO A 743 18.50 -12.11 4.71
N LYS A 744 19.72 -11.69 5.09
CA LYS A 744 20.54 -12.35 6.13
C LYS A 744 20.48 -11.70 7.50
N PHE A 745 20.09 -10.42 7.56
CA PHE A 745 20.05 -9.61 8.78
C PHE A 745 21.37 -9.54 9.58
N GLU A 746 22.50 -9.83 8.93
CA GLU A 746 23.85 -9.81 9.52
C GLU A 746 24.26 -8.42 10.05
N ASP A 747 23.66 -7.36 9.50
CA ASP A 747 23.86 -5.97 9.86
C ASP A 747 23.06 -5.54 11.10
N CYS A 748 22.08 -6.33 11.55
CA CYS A 748 21.21 -5.98 12.68
C CYS A 748 21.86 -6.06 14.07
N ALA A 749 23.03 -6.71 14.21
CA ALA A 749 23.78 -6.79 15.48
C ALA A 749 22.94 -7.17 16.73
N ALA A 750 21.96 -8.05 16.56
CA ALA A 750 20.96 -8.47 17.58
C ALA A 750 19.99 -7.38 18.08
N ASN A 751 19.81 -6.26 17.37
CA ASN A 751 18.70 -5.33 17.57
C ASN A 751 17.36 -6.02 17.21
N PRO A 752 16.43 -6.23 18.17
CA PRO A 752 15.15 -6.89 17.88
C PRO A 752 14.30 -6.10 16.88
N GLN A 753 14.34 -4.76 16.90
CA GLN A 753 13.61 -3.89 15.95
C GLN A 753 14.15 -3.97 14.51
N CYS A 754 15.35 -4.53 14.31
CA CYS A 754 15.95 -4.75 12.99
C CYS A 754 15.68 -6.15 12.44
N LEU A 755 15.44 -7.14 13.32
CA LEU A 755 15.21 -8.55 12.98
C LEU A 755 13.73 -8.84 12.62
N LEU A 756 13.06 -7.90 11.94
CA LEU A 756 11.69 -8.02 11.43
C LEU A 756 11.67 -8.16 9.90
N SER A 757 10.54 -8.62 9.38
CA SER A 757 10.26 -8.79 7.96
C SER A 757 10.32 -7.48 7.20
N TRP A 758 10.95 -7.47 6.02
CA TRP A 758 10.97 -6.29 5.16
C TRP A 758 9.64 -6.10 4.43
N ALA A 759 9.16 -4.87 4.30
CA ALA A 759 8.04 -4.58 3.41
C ALA A 759 8.46 -4.76 1.94
N LEU A 760 9.59 -4.16 1.54
CA LEU A 760 10.10 -4.25 0.19
C LEU A 760 11.64 -4.30 0.15
N ILE A 761 12.20 -5.25 -0.59
CA ILE A 761 13.63 -5.31 -0.94
C ILE A 761 13.77 -5.15 -2.45
N ILE A 762 14.57 -4.19 -2.92
CA ILE A 762 14.96 -4.03 -4.32
C ILE A 762 16.46 -4.28 -4.44
N LYS A 763 16.85 -5.37 -5.12
CA LYS A 763 18.23 -5.86 -5.17
C LYS A 763 18.70 -6.16 -6.59
N SER A 764 19.86 -5.64 -6.97
CA SER A 764 20.48 -5.81 -8.31
C SER A 764 19.53 -5.50 -9.49
N SER A 765 18.48 -4.70 -9.26
CA SER A 765 17.32 -4.55 -10.16
C SER A 765 17.31 -3.19 -10.84
N ARG A 766 16.60 -3.09 -11.96
CA ARG A 766 16.53 -1.84 -12.75
C ARG A 766 15.15 -1.57 -13.33
N ASP A 767 14.87 -0.31 -13.66
CA ASP A 767 13.64 0.09 -14.36
C ASP A 767 12.37 -0.37 -13.61
N ILE A 768 12.29 0.04 -12.34
CA ILE A 768 11.25 -0.30 -11.36
C ILE A 768 10.42 0.96 -11.07
N PHE A 769 9.11 0.85 -11.24
CA PHE A 769 8.16 1.97 -11.12
C PHE A 769 7.13 1.65 -10.06
N ILE A 770 7.04 2.49 -9.03
CA ILE A 770 6.17 2.30 -7.87
C ILE A 770 5.32 3.57 -7.71
N TYR A 771 4.02 3.46 -7.94
CA TYR A 771 3.07 4.55 -7.83
C TYR A 771 2.07 4.23 -6.71
N GLY A 772 2.34 4.79 -5.53
CA GLY A 772 1.65 4.44 -4.30
C GLY A 772 2.28 3.22 -3.62
N ALA A 773 2.81 3.41 -2.41
CA ALA A 773 3.35 2.34 -1.58
C ALA A 773 3.03 2.54 -0.10
N GLY A 774 2.12 1.71 0.43
CA GLY A 774 1.65 1.72 1.81
C GLY A 774 2.30 0.61 2.64
N LEU A 775 3.28 0.98 3.48
CA LEU A 775 4.15 0.02 4.17
C LEU A 775 4.01 0.14 5.70
N TYR A 776 3.41 -0.86 6.36
CA TYR A 776 2.98 -0.74 7.76
C TYR A 776 3.65 -1.76 8.69
N SER A 777 3.96 -1.33 9.92
CA SER A 777 4.39 -2.20 11.02
C SER A 777 3.64 -1.79 12.29
N TRP A 778 2.69 -2.61 12.72
CA TRP A 778 1.68 -2.22 13.72
C TRP A 778 1.97 -2.64 15.16
N PHE A 779 2.81 -3.66 15.33
CA PHE A 779 2.98 -4.36 16.61
C PHE A 779 4.45 -4.64 16.89
N SER A 780 4.75 -4.81 18.17
CA SER A 780 5.93 -5.52 18.66
C SER A 780 5.43 -6.62 19.58
N SER A 781 5.48 -7.88 19.11
CA SER A 781 4.99 -9.08 19.80
C SER A 781 3.54 -8.92 20.29
N TYR A 782 2.63 -8.60 19.36
CA TYR A 782 1.21 -8.26 19.58
C TYR A 782 0.91 -7.01 20.44
N SER A 783 1.91 -6.23 20.89
CA SER A 783 1.66 -4.93 21.52
C SER A 783 1.74 -3.77 20.52
N GLN A 784 0.73 -2.90 20.48
CA GLN A 784 0.74 -1.66 19.68
C GLN A 784 1.41 -0.46 20.39
N SER A 785 1.95 -0.65 21.59
CA SER A 785 2.59 0.43 22.39
C SER A 785 3.75 1.15 21.67
N CYS A 786 4.35 0.50 20.68
CA CYS A 786 5.38 1.04 19.80
C CYS A 786 4.88 2.08 18.78
N LEU A 787 3.57 2.17 18.53
CA LEU A 787 3.01 3.15 17.58
C LEU A 787 3.18 4.60 18.05
N THR A 788 3.11 4.85 19.36
CA THR A 788 3.32 6.18 19.95
C THR A 788 4.73 6.72 19.70
N GLY A 789 5.73 5.83 19.62
CA GLY A 789 7.11 6.15 19.25
C GLY A 789 7.44 5.90 17.77
N GLU A 790 6.46 5.46 16.97
CA GLU A 790 6.60 5.00 15.58
C GLU A 790 7.78 4.03 15.38
N ASN A 791 7.98 3.14 16.35
CA ASN A 791 9.19 2.33 16.51
C ASN A 791 8.92 0.82 16.72
N CYS A 792 7.82 0.29 16.15
CA CYS A 792 7.57 -1.14 16.11
C CYS A 792 8.68 -1.88 15.35
N GLN A 793 9.24 -1.21 14.34
CA GLN A 793 10.31 -1.71 13.48
C GLN A 793 11.36 -0.62 13.21
N GLN A 794 12.58 -1.00 12.85
CA GLN A 794 13.60 -0.03 12.45
C GLN A 794 13.37 0.44 11.00
N ARG A 795 13.07 -0.48 10.08
CA ARG A 795 13.23 -0.27 8.63
C ARG A 795 12.28 -1.10 7.78
N LEU A 796 11.76 -0.53 6.70
CA LEU A 796 10.74 -1.16 5.84
C LEU A 796 11.17 -1.41 4.39
N LEU A 797 11.90 -0.49 3.76
CA LEU A 797 12.28 -0.57 2.33
C LEU A 797 13.80 -0.58 2.18
N GLN A 798 14.38 -1.65 1.61
CA GLN A 798 15.82 -1.73 1.30
C GLN A 798 16.10 -1.58 -0.20
N THR A 799 17.15 -0.85 -0.58
CA THR A 799 17.69 -0.85 -1.95
C THR A 799 19.17 -1.25 -1.99
N ASP A 800 19.55 -2.17 -2.87
CA ASP A 800 20.90 -2.76 -2.99
C ASP A 800 21.30 -2.88 -4.48
N TYR A 801 22.38 -2.24 -4.92
CA TYR A 801 22.90 -2.27 -6.30
C TYR A 801 21.85 -2.03 -7.41
N SER A 802 20.90 -1.12 -7.18
CA SER A 802 19.71 -0.95 -8.03
C SER A 802 19.56 0.49 -8.53
N GLN A 803 19.03 0.68 -9.75
CA GLN A 803 18.93 2.00 -10.43
C GLN A 803 17.74 2.09 -11.38
N GLY A 804 17.32 3.28 -11.77
CA GLY A 804 16.04 3.42 -12.47
C GLY A 804 14.88 3.07 -11.55
N ILE A 805 15.00 3.45 -10.27
CA ILE A 805 13.98 3.24 -9.24
C ILE A 805 13.19 4.54 -9.11
N TRP A 806 11.90 4.46 -9.44
CA TRP A 806 10.99 5.60 -9.46
C TRP A 806 9.88 5.34 -8.45
N LEU A 807 10.06 5.86 -7.22
CA LEU A 807 9.12 5.68 -6.13
C LEU A 807 8.32 6.97 -5.93
N TYR A 808 7.01 6.87 -6.09
CA TYR A 808 6.05 7.96 -5.94
C TYR A 808 5.01 7.63 -4.88
N SER A 809 4.60 8.64 -4.12
CA SER A 809 3.53 8.54 -3.10
C SER A 809 3.75 7.39 -2.12
N GLN A 810 4.91 7.39 -1.43
CA GLN A 810 5.20 6.45 -0.35
C GLN A 810 4.61 6.96 0.97
N TYR A 811 3.94 6.08 1.70
CA TYR A 811 3.44 6.33 3.04
C TYR A 811 3.65 5.11 3.94
N THR A 812 4.16 5.35 5.14
CA THR A 812 4.64 4.31 6.05
C THR A 812 4.15 4.53 7.48
N LYS A 813 4.12 3.44 8.25
CA LYS A 813 3.61 3.44 9.64
C LYS A 813 4.49 2.59 10.56
N GLY A 814 4.81 3.12 11.75
CA GLY A 814 5.38 2.35 12.86
C GLY A 814 6.82 1.89 12.68
N ALA A 815 7.57 2.45 11.73
CA ALA A 815 8.99 2.17 11.57
C ALA A 815 9.84 3.44 11.52
N LEU A 816 11.05 3.41 12.11
CA LEU A 816 11.95 4.56 12.23
C LEU A 816 12.47 5.08 10.87
N GLU A 817 12.70 4.19 9.92
CA GLU A 817 13.22 4.46 8.58
C GLU A 817 12.19 4.02 7.52
N ALA A 818 11.64 4.99 6.79
CA ALA A 818 10.70 4.74 5.68
C ALA A 818 11.42 4.15 4.46
N VAL A 819 12.70 4.52 4.27
CA VAL A 819 13.60 3.94 3.28
C VAL A 819 14.98 3.77 3.93
N SER A 820 15.60 2.61 3.74
CA SER A 820 16.92 2.24 4.27
C SER A 820 17.84 1.75 3.14
N PRO A 821 18.37 2.66 2.31
CA PRO A 821 19.27 2.29 1.22
C PRO A 821 20.61 1.72 1.69
N LEU A 822 21.21 0.86 0.87
CA LEU A 822 22.61 0.45 1.00
C LEU A 822 23.54 1.33 0.13
N GLY A 823 24.85 1.07 0.19
CA GLY A 823 25.84 1.78 -0.64
C GLY A 823 26.18 3.21 -0.21
N GLY A 824 25.80 3.62 1.01
CA GLY A 824 26.14 4.93 1.57
C GLY A 824 25.16 6.06 1.23
N VAL A 825 24.02 5.74 0.62
CA VAL A 825 22.90 6.68 0.44
C VAL A 825 22.16 6.84 1.79
N PRO A 826 21.73 8.04 2.20
CA PRO A 826 21.05 8.26 3.47
C PRO A 826 19.74 7.49 3.59
N ALA A 827 19.44 7.01 4.80
CA ALA A 827 18.10 6.58 5.16
C ALA A 827 17.12 7.76 5.20
N VAL A 828 15.84 7.48 5.00
CA VAL A 828 14.74 8.46 5.04
C VAL A 828 14.00 8.32 6.38
N PRO A 829 14.20 9.23 7.36
CA PRO A 829 13.61 9.08 8.69
C PRO A 829 12.10 9.30 8.68
N GLN A 830 11.36 8.50 9.43
CA GLN A 830 9.91 8.63 9.60
C GLN A 830 9.53 10.03 10.13
N ALA A 831 10.30 10.52 11.10
CA ALA A 831 10.02 11.78 11.80
C ALA A 831 10.04 13.01 10.86
N ASP A 832 10.94 13.02 9.87
CA ASP A 832 11.07 14.10 8.88
C ASP A 832 9.96 14.07 7.82
N ASN A 833 9.12 13.02 7.81
CA ASN A 833 8.17 12.71 6.74
C ASN A 833 6.73 12.49 7.27
N ARG A 834 6.50 12.59 8.59
CA ARG A 834 5.21 12.33 9.24
C ARG A 834 4.16 13.40 8.89
N LYS A 835 2.98 12.96 8.43
CA LYS A 835 1.87 13.81 8.02
C LYS A 835 0.51 13.16 8.34
N GLY A 836 -0.15 13.67 9.38
CA GLY A 836 -1.35 13.02 9.91
C GLY A 836 -1.01 11.68 10.57
N PHE A 837 -1.68 10.61 10.15
CA PHE A 837 -1.54 9.27 10.74
C PHE A 837 -0.31 8.47 10.24
N VAL A 838 0.23 8.78 9.05
CA VAL A 838 1.31 8.07 8.34
C VAL A 838 2.45 9.01 7.95
N THR A 839 3.52 8.54 7.30
CA THR A 839 4.40 9.40 6.48
C THR A 839 3.75 9.75 5.14
N ALA A 840 4.21 10.79 4.44
CA ALA A 840 3.70 11.14 3.11
C ALA A 840 4.76 11.78 2.20
N ILE A 841 5.48 10.94 1.46
CA ILE A 841 6.53 11.31 0.50
C ILE A 841 5.94 11.26 -0.91
N SER A 842 5.84 12.40 -1.63
CA SER A 842 5.30 12.38 -2.99
C SER A 842 6.29 11.82 -4.01
N ALA A 843 7.60 12.03 -3.83
CA ALA A 843 8.61 11.46 -4.73
C ALA A 843 9.92 11.12 -4.00
N TRP A 844 10.45 9.92 -4.25
CA TRP A 844 11.79 9.48 -3.88
C TRP A 844 12.53 8.98 -5.14
N LEU A 845 13.37 9.86 -5.68
CA LEU A 845 14.12 9.70 -6.93
C LEU A 845 15.68 9.66 -6.82
N PRO A 846 16.36 9.55 -5.64
CA PRO A 846 17.83 9.45 -5.59
C PRO A 846 18.46 8.42 -6.53
N LEU A 847 17.77 7.29 -6.74
CA LEU A 847 18.21 6.16 -7.59
C LEU A 847 17.51 6.12 -8.96
N ALA A 848 16.87 7.21 -9.41
CA ALA A 848 16.15 7.25 -10.68
C ALA A 848 17.07 7.19 -11.92
N LEU A 849 18.31 7.67 -11.81
CA LEU A 849 19.30 7.70 -12.92
C LEU A 849 20.63 7.00 -12.59
N GLN A 850 20.76 6.44 -11.39
CA GLN A 850 22.01 5.92 -10.83
C GLN A 850 21.72 4.93 -9.70
N GLY A 851 22.73 4.22 -9.20
CA GLY A 851 22.57 3.30 -8.06
C GLY A 851 23.00 1.85 -8.33
N GLY A 852 23.23 1.44 -9.58
CA GLY A 852 23.69 0.08 -9.91
C GLY A 852 25.06 -0.29 -9.31
N THR A 853 25.81 0.70 -8.82
CA THR A 853 27.08 0.56 -8.10
C THR A 853 26.96 0.82 -6.60
N LEU A 854 25.79 1.21 -6.10
CA LEU A 854 25.54 1.58 -4.70
C LEU A 854 24.82 0.43 -4.00
N GLY A 855 25.56 -0.32 -3.20
CA GLY A 855 25.04 -1.47 -2.46
C GLY A 855 26.09 -2.11 -1.57
N GLY A 856 25.78 -3.31 -1.07
CA GLY A 856 26.65 -4.07 -0.18
C GLY A 856 26.47 -3.70 1.30
N ALA A 857 27.14 -4.45 2.17
CA ALA A 857 26.89 -4.41 3.61
C ALA A 857 27.05 -3.00 4.23
N VAL A 858 26.07 -2.63 5.06
CA VAL A 858 26.23 -1.52 6.02
C VAL A 858 27.48 -1.79 6.87
N ALA A 859 28.29 -0.76 7.10
CA ALA A 859 29.43 -0.87 8.00
C ALA A 859 28.92 -1.06 9.45
N ALA A 860 28.84 -2.32 9.89
CA ALA A 860 28.37 -2.70 11.22
C ALA A 860 29.13 -1.93 12.31
N GLY A 861 28.44 -0.97 12.94
CA GLY A 861 29.01 0.03 13.85
C GLY A 861 28.43 1.44 13.66
N ASN A 862 28.01 1.80 12.44
CA ASN A 862 27.44 3.12 12.16
C ASN A 862 25.91 3.16 12.32
N ASN A 863 25.43 3.28 13.57
CA ASN A 863 24.17 3.97 13.81
C ASN A 863 24.38 5.47 13.50
N PRO A 864 23.64 6.08 12.55
CA PRO A 864 23.70 7.52 12.34
C PRO A 864 22.95 8.23 13.47
N THR A 865 23.64 8.57 14.55
CA THR A 865 23.08 9.50 15.56
C THR A 865 22.78 10.85 14.88
N PRO A 866 21.61 11.48 15.14
CA PRO A 866 21.30 12.80 14.61
C PRO A 866 22.40 13.81 14.98
N GLY A 867 23.00 14.43 13.96
CA GLY A 867 24.26 15.16 14.09
C GLY A 867 25.48 14.31 13.71
N GLY A 868 25.68 14.10 12.41
CA GLY A 868 26.79 13.29 11.90
C GLY A 868 28.15 13.90 12.23
N ILE A 869 28.91 13.22 13.11
CA ILE A 869 30.32 13.47 13.40
C ILE A 869 31.05 12.13 13.38
N LEU A 870 32.01 11.98 12.46
CA LEU A 870 32.95 10.87 12.44
C LEU A 870 34.21 11.26 13.22
N PRO A 871 34.48 10.65 14.39
CA PRO A 871 35.76 10.80 15.07
C PRO A 871 36.84 9.99 14.32
N VAL A 872 37.78 10.66 13.66
CA VAL A 872 38.95 9.96 13.10
C VAL A 872 39.80 9.43 14.27
N PRO A 873 39.99 8.11 14.43
CA PRO A 873 40.57 7.54 15.65
C PRO A 873 41.98 8.08 15.92
N GLY A 874 42.16 8.72 17.10
CA GLY A 874 43.44 9.28 17.53
C GLY A 874 43.73 10.73 17.09
N LEU A 875 42.88 11.38 16.27
CA LEU A 875 43.10 12.76 15.80
C LEU A 875 42.18 13.82 16.45
N SER A 876 41.33 13.42 17.40
CA SER A 876 40.36 14.27 18.08
C SER A 876 40.99 15.53 18.68
N GLY A 877 40.57 16.71 18.22
CA GLY A 877 41.06 18.02 18.67
C GLY A 877 42.22 18.61 17.88
N ALA A 878 43.01 17.80 17.14
CA ALA A 878 44.11 18.30 16.32
C ALA A 878 43.72 18.56 14.85
N CYS A 879 42.77 17.78 14.33
CA CYS A 879 42.21 17.86 12.98
C CYS A 879 40.73 18.31 12.93
N GLY A 880 40.14 18.65 14.08
CA GLY A 880 38.69 18.87 14.20
C GLY A 880 37.86 17.59 14.18
N THR A 881 36.54 17.76 14.14
CA THR A 881 35.53 16.71 13.96
C THR A 881 34.86 16.88 12.60
N ILE A 882 34.67 15.80 11.86
CA ILE A 882 34.25 15.84 10.46
C ILE A 882 32.85 15.25 10.31
N THR A 883 31.93 15.95 9.66
CA THR A 883 30.64 15.38 9.27
C THR A 883 30.80 14.43 8.08
N ALA A 884 29.98 13.38 8.02
CA ALA A 884 30.03 12.40 6.94
C ALA A 884 29.89 13.10 5.56
N GLY A 885 30.79 12.82 4.63
CA GLY A 885 30.84 13.47 3.32
C GLY A 885 31.49 14.87 3.28
N ALA A 886 31.89 15.46 4.41
CA ALA A 886 32.61 16.74 4.43
C ALA A 886 34.13 16.59 4.20
N THR A 887 34.79 17.67 3.76
CA THR A 887 36.24 17.69 3.51
C THR A 887 37.05 17.85 4.80
N MET A 888 38.10 17.04 4.95
CA MET A 888 39.09 17.13 6.01
C MET A 888 40.24 18.09 5.63
N THR A 889 40.31 19.26 6.24
CA THR A 889 41.40 20.22 6.00
C THR A 889 42.61 19.93 6.91
N ILE A 890 43.74 19.52 6.32
CA ILE A 890 44.98 19.22 7.07
C ILE A 890 45.70 20.52 7.42
N THR A 891 45.43 21.05 8.61
CA THR A 891 46.19 22.14 9.24
C THR A 891 47.60 21.68 9.68
N PRO A 892 48.52 22.59 10.05
CA PRO A 892 49.82 22.21 10.63
C PRO A 892 49.72 21.38 11.92
N SER A 893 48.72 21.65 12.78
CA SER A 893 48.45 20.82 13.97
C SER A 893 47.96 19.43 13.59
N CYS A 894 47.08 19.35 12.58
CA CYS A 894 46.56 18.09 12.07
C CYS A 894 47.67 17.22 11.45
N SER A 895 48.50 17.80 10.57
CA SER A 895 49.68 17.14 10.00
C SER A 895 50.61 16.57 11.09
N SER A 896 50.86 17.36 12.15
CA SER A 896 51.69 16.94 13.28
C SER A 896 51.08 15.80 14.09
N ALA A 897 49.76 15.74 14.23
CA ALA A 897 49.07 14.64 14.90
C ALA A 897 49.01 13.37 14.03
N ILE A 898 48.81 13.51 12.71
CA ILE A 898 48.84 12.40 11.75
C ILE A 898 50.22 11.74 11.74
N ALA A 899 51.31 12.50 11.87
CA ALA A 899 52.67 11.98 12.00
C ALA A 899 52.89 11.07 13.24
N ALA A 900 51.99 11.15 14.24
CA ALA A 900 52.05 10.37 15.47
C ALA A 900 51.08 9.17 15.51
N LEU A 901 50.32 8.92 14.43
CA LEU A 901 49.38 7.80 14.37
C LEU A 901 50.08 6.43 14.31
N PRO A 902 49.53 5.39 14.98
CA PRO A 902 50.01 4.03 14.84
C PRO A 902 49.67 3.46 13.46
N THR A 903 50.56 2.64 12.90
CA THR A 903 50.39 2.01 11.57
C THR A 903 49.53 0.74 11.58
N SER A 904 48.58 0.64 12.52
CA SER A 904 47.68 -0.51 12.68
C SER A 904 46.30 -0.07 13.15
N GLY A 905 45.24 -0.60 12.53
CA GLY A 905 43.86 -0.26 12.85
C GLY A 905 42.85 -1.36 12.53
N ALA A 906 41.62 -1.17 13.03
CA ALA A 906 40.52 -2.14 12.91
C ALA A 906 39.77 -2.09 11.57
N ASN A 907 40.08 -1.12 10.69
CA ASN A 907 39.35 -0.88 9.44
C ASN A 907 39.73 -1.86 8.31
N ASN A 908 40.77 -2.68 8.50
CA ASN A 908 41.17 -3.74 7.58
C ASN A 908 40.51 -5.09 7.95
N LYS A 909 40.25 -5.94 6.95
CA LYS A 909 39.83 -7.34 7.16
C LYS A 909 40.74 -8.29 6.37
N PRO A 910 41.60 -9.09 7.05
CA PRO A 910 41.90 -9.06 8.49
C PRO A 910 42.58 -7.74 8.93
N PRO A 911 42.54 -7.38 10.22
CA PRO A 911 43.23 -6.21 10.76
C PRO A 911 44.74 -6.20 10.46
N GLY A 912 45.31 -5.01 10.27
CA GLY A 912 46.73 -4.86 9.99
C GLY A 912 47.62 -5.23 11.19
N PRO A 913 48.84 -5.78 10.97
CA PRO A 913 49.76 -6.11 12.06
C PRO A 913 50.24 -4.86 12.80
N ALA A 914 50.40 -4.97 14.12
CA ALA A 914 50.82 -3.87 15.01
C ALA A 914 52.15 -3.20 14.64
N ASN A 915 53.02 -3.90 13.92
CA ASN A 915 54.23 -3.33 13.31
C ASN A 915 54.13 -3.48 11.79
N CYS A 916 53.73 -2.42 11.11
CA CYS A 916 53.64 -2.38 9.65
C CYS A 916 55.03 -2.18 9.03
N GLY A 917 55.44 -3.09 8.13
CA GLY A 917 56.69 -2.99 7.36
C GLY A 917 56.55 -2.28 6.01
N GLU A 918 55.35 -1.80 5.68
CA GLU A 918 55.02 -1.04 4.46
C GLU A 918 55.14 0.46 4.75
N THR A 919 55.70 1.23 3.81
CA THR A 919 55.65 2.70 3.88
C THR A 919 54.22 3.17 3.60
N CYS A 920 53.42 3.32 4.66
CA CYS A 920 52.02 3.71 4.54
C CYS A 920 51.88 5.14 4.00
N ASP A 921 50.97 5.34 3.04
CA ASP A 921 50.63 6.66 2.52
C ASP A 921 49.68 7.42 3.47
N LEU A 922 49.54 8.73 3.23
CA LEU A 922 48.76 9.62 4.08
C LEU A 922 47.28 9.21 4.23
N TYR A 923 46.66 8.73 3.16
CA TYR A 923 45.24 8.36 3.14
C TYR A 923 45.02 7.06 3.92
N ARG A 924 45.93 6.08 3.74
CA ARG A 924 45.91 4.83 4.51
C ARG A 924 46.31 5.00 5.98
N LEU A 925 47.14 5.99 6.30
CA LEU A 925 47.49 6.33 7.68
C LEU A 925 46.32 6.98 8.43
N VAL A 926 45.68 8.00 7.84
CA VAL A 926 44.53 8.70 8.44
C VAL A 926 43.31 7.79 8.59
N THR A 927 43.12 6.83 7.68
CA THR A 927 42.05 5.81 7.79
C THR A 927 42.41 4.60 8.65
N ALA A 928 43.64 4.51 9.16
CA ALA A 928 44.18 3.36 9.87
C ALA A 928 44.07 2.02 9.09
N THR A 929 44.32 2.06 7.77
CA THR A 929 44.27 0.92 6.83
C THR A 929 45.66 0.44 6.35
N CYS A 930 46.75 0.90 6.98
CA CYS A 930 48.11 0.41 6.74
C CYS A 930 48.25 -1.12 6.91
N CYS A 931 49.09 -1.77 6.09
CA CYS A 931 49.44 -3.20 6.14
C CYS A 931 48.29 -4.24 6.21
N GLY A 932 47.08 -3.93 5.76
CA GLY A 932 45.99 -4.90 5.63
C GLY A 932 45.19 -4.76 4.34
N THR A 933 44.16 -5.58 4.20
CA THR A 933 43.29 -5.65 3.01
C THR A 933 41.90 -5.07 3.28
N GLY A 934 41.37 -4.33 2.30
CA GLY A 934 40.11 -3.60 2.43
C GLY A 934 40.25 -2.22 3.07
N GLY A 935 39.12 -1.60 3.40
CA GLY A 935 39.03 -0.25 3.97
C GLY A 935 38.60 0.82 2.97
N SER A 936 38.07 1.94 3.48
CA SER A 936 37.61 3.11 2.71
C SER A 936 37.69 4.38 3.56
N ALA A 937 37.73 5.56 2.94
CA ALA A 937 37.53 6.85 3.61
C ALA A 937 36.25 7.53 3.08
N PRO A 938 35.27 7.87 3.94
CA PRO A 938 34.04 8.55 3.53
C PRO A 938 34.19 10.09 3.50
N PHE A 939 35.39 10.60 3.19
CA PHE A 939 35.69 12.04 3.18
C PHE A 939 36.78 12.41 2.15
N SER A 940 36.66 13.62 1.62
CA SER A 940 37.68 14.34 0.84
C SER A 940 38.77 14.91 1.76
N VAL A 941 39.94 15.25 1.21
CA VAL A 941 41.05 15.85 1.96
C VAL A 941 41.52 17.14 1.27
N GLU A 942 41.65 18.23 2.03
CA GLU A 942 42.24 19.49 1.61
C GLU A 942 43.59 19.70 2.29
N VAL A 943 44.57 20.24 1.56
CA VAL A 943 45.90 20.58 2.09
C VAL A 943 46.19 22.06 1.78
N PRO A 944 46.09 22.97 2.76
CA PRO A 944 46.39 24.38 2.56
C PRO A 944 47.85 24.63 2.15
N ALA A 945 48.06 25.68 1.35
CA ALA A 945 49.38 26.04 0.85
C ALA A 945 50.39 26.30 1.99
N GLY A 946 51.55 25.64 1.92
CA GLY A 946 52.60 25.75 2.94
C GLY A 946 52.53 24.73 4.09
N VAL A 947 51.48 23.90 4.17
CA VAL A 947 51.44 22.78 5.11
C VAL A 947 52.28 21.62 4.58
N GLY A 948 53.30 21.20 5.33
CA GLY A 948 54.06 19.99 5.05
C GLY A 948 53.24 18.74 5.40
N LEU A 949 53.26 17.72 4.53
CA LEU A 949 52.59 16.45 4.77
C LEU A 949 53.52 15.43 5.46
N PRO A 950 53.02 14.63 6.41
CA PRO A 950 53.85 13.72 7.21
C PRO A 950 54.13 12.38 6.53
N ALA A 951 53.36 12.03 5.50
CA ALA A 951 53.46 10.81 4.72
C ALA A 951 53.22 11.14 3.22
N PRO A 952 53.67 10.29 2.28
CA PRO A 952 53.40 10.50 0.85
C PRO A 952 51.91 10.55 0.56
N PHE A 953 51.48 11.45 -0.33
CA PHE A 953 50.09 11.50 -0.81
C PHE A 953 49.99 10.84 -2.20
N PRO A 954 49.15 9.81 -2.39
CA PRO A 954 49.08 9.08 -3.65
C PRO A 954 48.23 9.86 -4.66
N LEU A 955 48.88 10.48 -5.66
CA LEU A 955 48.17 11.09 -6.79
C LEU A 955 47.67 10.02 -7.77
N PRO A 956 46.47 10.17 -8.36
CA PRO A 956 45.98 9.26 -9.40
C PRO A 956 46.93 9.17 -10.60
N ALA A 957 47.05 7.97 -11.18
CA ALA A 957 47.92 7.75 -12.33
C ALA A 957 47.49 8.63 -13.53
N GLY A 958 48.42 9.48 -14.01
CA GLY A 958 48.14 10.43 -15.09
C GLY A 958 47.51 11.75 -14.64
N PHE A 959 47.49 12.05 -13.34
CA PHE A 959 47.08 13.35 -12.80
C PHE A 959 47.82 14.52 -13.48
N ARG A 960 47.06 15.57 -13.82
CA ARG A 960 47.53 16.84 -14.38
C ARG A 960 47.07 17.98 -13.47
N PRO A 961 47.94 18.90 -13.04
CA PRO A 961 47.50 20.06 -12.28
C PRO A 961 46.65 21.01 -13.14
N PRO A 962 45.73 21.79 -12.55
CA PRO A 962 44.97 22.80 -13.27
C PRO A 962 45.88 23.86 -13.93
N PRO A 963 45.46 24.50 -15.04
CA PRO A 963 46.24 25.55 -15.70
C PRO A 963 46.69 26.66 -14.74
N GLY A 964 47.99 26.94 -14.72
CA GLY A 964 48.60 27.92 -13.81
C GLY A 964 48.98 27.39 -12.41
N VAL A 965 48.58 26.17 -12.04
CA VAL A 965 49.04 25.51 -10.81
C VAL A 965 50.35 24.77 -11.11
N VAL A 966 51.41 25.16 -10.42
CA VAL A 966 52.77 24.63 -10.60
C VAL A 966 53.13 23.72 -9.44
N ILE A 967 53.35 22.43 -9.69
CA ILE A 967 53.68 21.44 -8.66
C ILE A 967 55.20 21.15 -8.70
N SER A 968 55.88 21.53 -7.63
CA SER A 968 57.31 21.25 -7.41
C SER A 968 57.49 19.98 -6.58
N VAL A 969 57.90 18.88 -7.21
CA VAL A 969 58.11 17.59 -6.54
C VAL A 969 59.59 17.41 -6.18
N PRO A 970 59.94 17.10 -4.91
CA PRO A 970 61.30 16.70 -4.53
C PRO A 970 61.66 15.35 -5.14
N GLY A 971 62.88 15.25 -5.66
CA GLY A 971 63.44 14.02 -6.21
C GLY A 971 64.95 13.93 -5.96
N PHE A 972 65.56 12.90 -6.56
CA PHE A 972 67.01 12.76 -6.63
C PHE A 972 67.40 12.45 -8.07
N ASP A 973 68.53 12.99 -8.52
CA ASP A 973 69.12 12.58 -9.78
C ASP A 973 69.75 11.17 -9.67
N ALA A 974 70.22 10.62 -10.80
CA ALA A 974 70.85 9.30 -10.85
C ALA A 974 72.18 9.18 -10.06
N SER A 975 72.67 10.27 -9.46
CA SER A 975 73.82 10.28 -8.54
C SER A 975 73.41 10.36 -7.05
N GLY A 976 72.11 10.38 -6.75
CA GLY A 976 71.57 10.51 -5.39
C GLY A 976 71.61 11.94 -4.86
N LYS A 977 71.75 12.95 -5.73
CA LYS A 977 71.77 14.36 -5.33
C LYS A 977 70.35 14.94 -5.33
N PRO A 978 69.94 15.73 -4.32
CA PRO A 978 68.61 16.33 -4.28
C PRO A 978 68.33 17.22 -5.49
N THR A 979 67.16 17.04 -6.09
CA THR A 979 66.62 17.86 -7.18
C THR A 979 65.16 18.22 -6.89
N THR A 980 64.67 19.26 -7.55
CA THR A 980 63.24 19.58 -7.57
C THR A 980 62.80 19.57 -9.02
N THR A 981 61.79 18.75 -9.35
CA THR A 981 61.21 18.69 -10.69
C THR A 981 59.86 19.39 -10.67
N THR A 982 59.69 20.35 -11.57
CA THR A 982 58.53 21.23 -11.64
C THR A 982 57.61 20.78 -12.76
N TYR A 983 56.33 20.59 -12.45
CA TYR A 983 55.29 20.14 -13.39
C TYR A 983 54.20 21.20 -13.56
N ASP A 984 53.76 21.38 -14.81
CA ASP A 984 52.66 22.24 -15.23
C ASP A 984 51.48 21.41 -15.78
N SER A 985 50.45 22.07 -16.31
CA SER A 985 49.23 21.42 -16.83
C SER A 985 49.47 20.48 -18.02
N ASP A 986 50.56 20.70 -18.76
CA ASP A 986 50.79 20.09 -20.06
C ASP A 986 51.54 18.75 -19.91
N HIS A 987 52.23 18.56 -18.77
CA HIS A 987 53.00 17.38 -18.42
C HIS A 987 52.29 16.51 -17.36
N PRO A 988 51.76 15.31 -17.70
CA PRO A 988 51.14 14.43 -16.72
C PRO A 988 52.18 13.87 -15.75
N VAL A 989 51.87 13.87 -14.45
CA VAL A 989 52.83 13.46 -13.42
C VAL A 989 52.87 11.93 -13.30
N ILE A 990 54.06 11.34 -13.51
CA ILE A 990 54.32 9.90 -13.34
C ILE A 990 55.62 9.75 -12.54
N ILE A 991 55.51 9.51 -11.23
CA ILE A 991 56.68 9.39 -10.33
C ILE A 991 56.41 8.34 -9.23
N PRO A 992 57.25 7.31 -9.07
CA PRO A 992 57.32 6.52 -7.85
C PRO A 992 58.19 7.26 -6.82
N ILE A 993 57.56 7.98 -5.88
CA ILE A 993 58.28 8.78 -4.88
C ILE A 993 58.65 7.92 -3.67
N ILE A 994 59.94 7.87 -3.33
CA ILE A 994 60.44 7.33 -2.05
C ILE A 994 61.17 8.48 -1.34
N ILE A 995 60.64 8.93 -0.19
CA ILE A 995 61.27 9.96 0.64
C ILE A 995 61.95 9.27 1.84
N PRO A 996 63.28 9.34 2.00
CA PRO A 996 63.95 8.85 3.20
C PRO A 996 63.58 9.65 4.45
N ILE A 997 63.44 8.97 5.58
CA ILE A 997 63.16 9.58 6.89
C ILE A 997 64.29 10.56 7.27
N GLY A 998 63.92 11.79 7.66
CA GLY A 998 64.85 12.73 8.32
C GLY A 998 65.04 14.12 7.66
N TRP A 999 64.22 14.52 6.68
CA TRP A 999 64.37 15.84 6.04
C TRP A 999 63.64 16.97 6.80
N ILE A 1000 64.29 18.14 6.93
CA ILE A 1000 63.75 19.34 7.58
C ILE A 1000 63.88 20.52 6.60
N PRO A 1001 62.82 21.31 6.32
CA PRO A 1001 62.91 22.48 5.45
C PRO A 1001 63.71 23.63 6.09
N VAL A 1002 64.49 24.34 5.28
CA VAL A 1002 65.12 25.63 5.65
C VAL A 1002 64.45 26.74 4.82
N PRO A 1003 63.87 27.79 5.45
CA PRO A 1003 63.24 28.88 4.71
C PRO A 1003 64.29 29.82 4.10
N GLY A 1004 64.17 30.12 2.80
CA GLY A 1004 65.04 31.03 2.05
C GLY A 1004 64.23 31.92 1.12
N ALA A 1005 64.53 33.22 1.10
CA ALA A 1005 63.66 34.24 0.51
C ALA A 1005 64.09 34.72 -0.88
N VAL A 1006 63.09 35.09 -1.68
CA VAL A 1006 63.05 36.17 -2.69
C VAL A 1006 64.27 36.38 -3.61
N GLY A 1007 64.07 36.15 -4.91
CA GLY A 1007 64.92 36.69 -5.99
C GLY A 1007 64.10 36.87 -7.26
N GLY A 1008 63.86 38.12 -7.67
CA GLY A 1008 63.01 38.44 -8.82
C GLY A 1008 63.73 38.40 -10.17
N GLY A 1009 62.98 38.18 -11.26
CA GLY A 1009 63.45 38.28 -12.64
C GLY A 1009 62.37 38.86 -13.54
N GLY A 1010 62.67 39.94 -14.25
CA GLY A 1010 61.76 40.60 -15.18
C GLY A 1010 62.34 40.69 -16.59
N GLY A 1011 61.45 40.70 -17.58
CA GLY A 1011 61.77 40.78 -19.01
C GLY A 1011 61.57 39.45 -19.76
N GLY A 1012 60.96 39.41 -20.94
CA GLY A 1012 60.23 40.48 -21.64
C GLY A 1012 60.27 40.36 -23.18
N GLY A 1013 59.19 40.74 -23.85
CA GLY A 1013 59.19 41.06 -25.29
C GLY A 1013 58.16 40.31 -26.15
N GLY A 1014 57.17 41.05 -26.67
CA GLY A 1014 56.38 40.71 -27.87
C GLY A 1014 55.19 39.75 -27.68
N GLY A 1015 54.00 40.03 -28.24
CA GLY A 1015 53.56 41.29 -28.87
C GLY A 1015 52.26 41.17 -29.69
N GLY A 1016 51.35 42.14 -29.51
CA GLY A 1016 50.15 42.34 -30.35
C GLY A 1016 48.90 41.57 -29.90
N GLY A 1017 47.69 42.16 -29.88
CA GLY A 1017 47.38 43.59 -30.07
C GLY A 1017 45.88 43.88 -30.21
N GLY A 1018 45.39 44.92 -29.53
CA GLY A 1018 43.98 45.37 -29.54
C GLY A 1018 43.05 44.58 -28.59
N GLY A 1019 42.22 45.16 -27.73
CA GLY A 1019 41.95 46.58 -27.43
C GLY A 1019 40.50 46.98 -27.76
N GLY A 1020 39.71 47.57 -26.86
CA GLY A 1020 39.97 47.90 -25.44
C GLY A 1020 38.73 48.54 -24.78
N GLY A 1021 38.74 48.69 -23.45
CA GLY A 1021 37.61 49.26 -22.70
C GLY A 1021 37.82 49.27 -21.19
N VAL A 1022 38.13 50.44 -20.64
CA VAL A 1022 38.33 50.78 -19.21
C VAL A 1022 37.37 51.98 -18.95
N PRO A 1023 36.83 52.28 -17.74
CA PRO A 1023 37.49 52.07 -16.44
C PRO A 1023 36.62 51.74 -15.20
N VAL A 1024 37.30 51.71 -14.04
CA VAL A 1024 36.84 51.70 -12.62
C VAL A 1024 35.61 52.58 -12.31
N GLY A 1025 34.84 52.40 -11.22
CA GLY A 1025 34.94 51.60 -9.98
C GLY A 1025 33.99 52.24 -8.93
N PRO A 1026 34.28 52.31 -7.60
CA PRO A 1026 35.19 51.52 -6.77
C PRO A 1026 34.46 51.00 -5.46
N PRO A 1027 34.82 51.21 -4.16
CA PRO A 1027 34.74 50.12 -3.14
C PRO A 1027 34.13 50.47 -1.75
N LEU A 1028 34.35 49.59 -0.75
CA LEU A 1028 34.64 49.81 0.70
C LEU A 1028 33.73 49.13 1.76
N ILE A 1029 34.38 48.35 2.66
CA ILE A 1029 34.33 48.37 4.16
C ILE A 1029 32.95 48.10 4.85
N ALA A 1030 32.69 47.06 5.68
CA ALA A 1030 33.41 46.31 6.74
C ALA A 1030 33.47 47.01 8.14
N PRO A 1031 33.72 46.34 9.30
CA PRO A 1031 33.70 44.90 9.63
C PRO A 1031 32.75 44.53 10.83
N PRO A 1032 33.12 44.08 12.08
CA PRO A 1032 32.49 42.87 12.65
C PRO A 1032 32.02 42.92 14.15
N LEU A 1033 31.67 41.72 14.64
CA LEU A 1033 31.46 41.21 16.02
C LEU A 1033 32.10 41.93 17.22
N ASP A 1034 31.41 41.86 18.37
CA ASP A 1034 31.89 41.22 19.62
C ASP A 1034 30.69 40.85 20.55
N GLU A 1035 30.92 40.23 21.71
CA GLU A 1035 29.99 39.32 22.42
C GLU A 1035 29.30 39.84 23.71
N ILE A 1036 28.05 39.37 24.00
CA ILE A 1036 27.52 38.82 25.29
C ILE A 1036 27.44 39.74 26.56
N PRO A 1037 26.45 39.63 27.51
CA PRO A 1037 25.16 38.90 27.60
C PRO A 1037 23.95 39.75 28.11
N ASP A 1038 22.88 39.03 28.51
CA ASP A 1038 21.88 39.29 29.58
C ASP A 1038 20.52 40.00 29.29
N ASP A 1039 19.46 39.31 29.75
CA ASP A 1039 18.05 39.70 30.01
C ASP A 1039 17.97 40.67 31.23
N PRO A 1040 16.82 41.31 31.62
CA PRO A 1040 15.44 40.79 31.52
C PRO A 1040 14.29 41.81 31.23
N ASP A 1041 13.05 41.29 31.29
CA ASP A 1041 11.76 41.94 31.59
C ASP A 1041 11.18 42.94 30.54
N TYR A 1042 9.94 42.78 30.05
CA TYR A 1042 8.62 42.98 30.72
C TYR A 1042 8.38 44.45 31.21
N TYR A 1043 7.19 45.06 31.14
CA TYR A 1043 5.80 44.56 31.00
C TYR A 1043 4.81 45.68 30.57
N LEU A 1044 3.69 45.30 29.92
CA LEU A 1044 2.33 45.93 30.00
C LEU A 1044 2.16 47.39 29.49
N ILE A 1045 0.97 47.91 29.13
CA ILE A 1045 -0.27 48.19 29.90
C ILE A 1045 -1.47 48.24 28.90
N ILE A 1046 -2.52 47.40 29.04
CA ILE A 1046 -3.89 47.69 29.59
C ILE A 1046 -4.63 48.81 28.81
N LYS A 1047 -5.91 48.69 28.37
CA LYS A 1047 -7.21 48.47 29.07
C LYS A 1047 -8.26 48.02 28.01
N ASP A 1048 -9.47 47.48 28.22
CA ASP A 1048 -10.43 47.34 29.35
C ASP A 1048 -11.49 46.23 29.03
N GLU A 1049 -12.40 45.68 29.84
CA GLU A 1049 -12.67 45.34 31.28
C GLU A 1049 -13.60 44.06 31.19
N PHE A 1050 -14.16 43.34 32.18
CA PHE A 1050 -14.42 43.43 33.63
C PHE A 1050 -14.65 41.98 34.17
N ASP A 1051 -14.93 41.81 35.47
CA ASP A 1051 -14.84 40.52 36.19
C ASP A 1051 -16.17 39.78 36.50
N ASN A 1052 -16.04 38.51 36.94
CA ASN A 1052 -16.52 37.94 38.25
C ASN A 1052 -16.91 36.45 38.11
N ASN A 1053 -16.57 35.51 38.99
CA ASN A 1053 -15.73 35.56 40.20
C ASN A 1053 -15.23 34.13 40.56
N ALA A 1054 -14.15 34.00 41.34
CA ALA A 1054 -13.56 32.70 41.74
C ALA A 1054 -13.24 32.62 43.25
N TRP A 1055 -13.02 31.41 43.77
CA TRP A 1055 -12.48 31.15 45.13
C TRP A 1055 -11.43 30.03 45.10
N THR A 1056 -10.56 29.96 46.11
CA THR A 1056 -9.13 29.66 45.90
C THR A 1056 -8.52 28.46 46.64
N ILE A 1057 -7.33 28.10 46.12
CA ILE A 1057 -6.30 27.12 46.52
C ILE A 1057 -5.88 27.19 48.02
N PRO A 1058 -5.20 26.15 48.55
CA PRO A 1058 -3.73 26.17 48.55
C PRO A 1058 -3.02 24.83 48.22
N ASP A 1059 -1.75 24.96 47.82
CA ASP A 1059 -0.79 23.92 47.40
C ASP A 1059 0.20 23.53 48.54
N ILE A 1060 0.80 22.33 48.47
CA ILE A 1060 1.99 21.91 49.25
C ILE A 1060 2.91 21.06 48.35
N THR A 1061 4.20 21.42 48.33
CA THR A 1061 5.23 20.83 47.45
C THR A 1061 6.38 20.16 48.21
N THR A 1062 7.19 19.38 47.45
CA THR A 1062 8.53 18.84 47.76
C THR A 1062 8.67 17.61 48.67
N VAL A 1063 9.39 16.58 48.16
CA VAL A 1063 10.64 15.97 48.71
C VAL A 1063 11.14 14.85 47.74
N PRO A 1064 12.46 14.60 47.58
CA PRO A 1064 13.01 13.92 46.37
C PRO A 1064 13.34 12.41 46.54
N PRO A 1065 13.70 11.67 45.45
CA PRO A 1065 13.74 10.20 45.44
C PRO A 1065 15.09 9.55 45.85
N PRO A 1066 15.09 8.29 46.33
CA PRO A 1066 16.28 7.48 46.55
C PRO A 1066 16.55 6.44 45.43
N ALA A 1067 17.82 6.05 45.27
CA ALA A 1067 18.28 5.06 44.30
C ALA A 1067 18.48 3.65 44.90
N THR A 1068 18.84 2.69 44.04
CA THR A 1068 18.97 1.25 44.32
C THR A 1068 20.01 0.86 45.39
N THR A 1069 19.61 -0.01 46.31
CA THR A 1069 20.42 -1.13 46.85
C THR A 1069 19.49 -2.21 47.41
N CYS A 1070 19.97 -3.45 47.53
CA CYS A 1070 19.21 -4.58 48.08
C CYS A 1070 20.03 -5.22 49.22
N ASP A 1071 19.38 -5.56 50.33
CA ASP A 1071 19.99 -6.28 51.46
C ASP A 1071 19.02 -7.33 52.05
N SER A 1072 19.55 -8.19 52.90
CA SER A 1072 19.35 -9.64 52.87
C SER A 1072 18.32 -10.17 53.89
N ALA A 1073 17.33 -9.36 54.24
CA ALA A 1073 16.43 -9.62 55.36
C ALA A 1073 15.08 -10.31 55.03
N CYS A 1074 14.68 -10.40 53.76
CA CYS A 1074 13.31 -10.82 53.37
C CYS A 1074 13.19 -12.11 52.54
N CYS A 1075 14.13 -13.06 52.66
CA CYS A 1075 14.00 -14.40 52.06
C CYS A 1075 13.45 -15.42 53.08
N GLY A 1076 12.12 -15.57 53.18
CA GLY A 1076 11.54 -16.44 54.23
C GLY A 1076 10.05 -16.79 54.13
N LEU A 1077 9.61 -17.43 53.03
CA LEU A 1077 8.26 -18.01 52.82
C LEU A 1077 7.14 -16.94 52.65
N GLN A 1078 6.05 -17.13 51.89
CA GLN A 1078 5.45 -18.35 51.30
C GLN A 1078 4.82 -18.04 49.90
N LYS A 1079 4.11 -19.00 49.29
CA LYS A 1079 3.58 -18.89 47.90
C LYS A 1079 2.24 -18.14 47.78
N ALA A 1080 2.13 -17.16 46.88
CA ALA A 1080 0.91 -16.75 46.17
C ALA A 1080 1.28 -15.88 44.93
N PRO A 1081 0.48 -15.83 43.86
CA PRO A 1081 0.71 -14.95 42.70
C PRO A 1081 0.29 -13.49 42.97
N TRP A 1082 0.73 -12.57 42.10
CA TRP A 1082 0.37 -11.15 42.14
C TRP A 1082 -1.13 -10.89 41.95
N GLN A 1083 -1.65 -9.87 42.63
CA GLN A 1083 -2.83 -9.11 42.24
C GLN A 1083 -2.40 -7.65 41.95
N PRO A 1084 -2.83 -7.03 40.85
CA PRO A 1084 -2.86 -5.56 40.72
C PRO A 1084 -4.02 -4.97 41.54
N ASP A 1085 -3.88 -3.72 41.99
CA ASP A 1085 -4.89 -3.04 42.83
C ASP A 1085 -6.13 -2.60 42.03
N CYS A 1086 -7.15 -3.45 41.97
CA CYS A 1086 -8.51 -3.03 41.62
C CYS A 1086 -9.21 -2.42 42.85
N ALA A 1087 -9.56 -1.13 42.80
CA ALA A 1087 -10.29 -0.46 43.87
C ALA A 1087 -11.69 -1.08 44.09
N ALA A 1088 -12.01 -1.46 45.33
CA ALA A 1088 -13.26 -2.16 45.65
C ALA A 1088 -14.48 -1.22 45.64
N ILE A 1089 -15.36 -1.39 44.65
CA ILE A 1089 -16.66 -0.72 44.59
C ILE A 1089 -17.73 -1.59 45.27
N GLN A 1090 -18.55 -1.00 46.15
CA GLN A 1090 -19.77 -1.65 46.64
C GLN A 1090 -20.97 -1.25 45.80
N ILE A 1091 -21.68 -2.24 45.25
CA ILE A 1091 -22.98 -2.05 44.59
C ILE A 1091 -24.09 -2.19 45.66
N PRO A 1092 -25.06 -1.27 45.78
CA PRO A 1092 -26.18 -1.39 46.70
C PRO A 1092 -27.13 -2.56 46.37
N ASP A 1093 -27.85 -3.08 47.37
CA ASP A 1093 -28.73 -4.27 47.31
C ASP A 1093 -30.01 -4.11 46.44
N SER A 1094 -30.07 -3.17 45.49
CA SER A 1094 -31.29 -2.80 44.76
C SER A 1094 -31.19 -2.88 43.23
N GLN A 1095 -30.28 -3.69 42.68
CA GLN A 1095 -30.25 -4.06 41.26
C GLN A 1095 -30.06 -5.57 41.07
N ASP A 1096 -31.06 -6.22 40.47
CA ASP A 1096 -31.09 -7.69 40.29
C ASP A 1096 -30.56 -8.18 38.93
N SER A 1097 -30.16 -7.27 38.03
CA SER A 1097 -29.73 -7.63 36.67
C SER A 1097 -28.55 -6.79 36.17
N VAL A 1098 -27.35 -7.39 36.18
CA VAL A 1098 -26.23 -6.99 35.32
C VAL A 1098 -25.97 -8.15 34.36
N ALA A 1099 -26.30 -7.96 33.08
CA ALA A 1099 -25.97 -8.92 32.03
C ALA A 1099 -24.57 -8.58 31.48
N ALA A 1100 -23.55 -9.30 31.95
CA ALA A 1100 -22.20 -9.13 31.44
C ALA A 1100 -22.06 -9.74 30.04
N LEU A 1101 -21.83 -8.87 29.04
CA LEU A 1101 -21.26 -9.31 27.76
C LEU A 1101 -19.81 -9.76 28.04
N SER A 1102 -19.50 -11.04 27.75
CA SER A 1102 -18.18 -11.66 27.91
C SER A 1102 -17.47 -11.42 29.26
N GLY A 1103 -17.89 -12.12 30.32
CA GLY A 1103 -17.14 -12.20 31.59
C GLY A 1103 -17.55 -13.41 32.44
N THR A 1104 -16.61 -13.97 33.22
CA THR A 1104 -16.91 -15.08 34.14
C THR A 1104 -17.17 -14.51 35.53
N CYS A 1105 -18.41 -14.61 36.03
CA CYS A 1105 -18.74 -14.12 37.37
C CYS A 1105 -18.60 -15.22 38.45
N TRP A 1106 -17.95 -14.90 39.56
CA TRP A 1106 -17.84 -15.75 40.76
C TRP A 1106 -18.51 -15.06 41.96
N GLY A 1107 -18.80 -15.80 43.04
CA GLY A 1107 -19.40 -15.21 44.23
C GLY A 1107 -19.24 -16.05 45.50
N GLU A 1108 -19.14 -15.37 46.63
CA GLU A 1108 -19.12 -15.97 47.97
C GLU A 1108 -19.98 -15.13 48.91
N GLY A 1109 -21.08 -15.72 49.41
CA GLY A 1109 -22.09 -15.00 50.20
C GLY A 1109 -22.74 -13.85 49.41
N ASN A 1110 -22.99 -12.72 50.08
CA ASN A 1110 -23.62 -11.54 49.48
C ASN A 1110 -22.65 -10.69 48.64
N ARG A 1111 -21.63 -11.30 48.01
CA ARG A 1111 -20.68 -10.61 47.12
C ARG A 1111 -20.58 -11.37 45.80
N LYS A 1112 -20.62 -10.60 44.71
CA LYS A 1112 -20.38 -11.07 43.34
C LYS A 1112 -19.17 -10.33 42.80
N TRP A 1113 -18.34 -11.03 42.03
CA TRP A 1113 -17.25 -10.47 41.25
C TRP A 1113 -17.42 -10.91 39.80
N CYS A 1114 -17.13 -10.03 38.85
CA CYS A 1114 -17.12 -10.33 37.42
C CYS A 1114 -15.93 -9.60 36.80
N ASP A 1115 -15.14 -10.27 35.97
CA ASP A 1115 -14.16 -9.59 35.15
C ASP A 1115 -14.86 -8.78 34.04
N VAL A 1116 -14.33 -7.61 33.73
CA VAL A 1116 -14.66 -6.82 32.54
C VAL A 1116 -13.35 -6.54 31.81
N LEU A 1117 -13.24 -7.02 30.57
CA LEU A 1117 -12.07 -6.83 29.72
C LEU A 1117 -12.45 -6.00 28.49
N THR A 1118 -12.00 -4.76 28.49
CA THR A 1118 -11.95 -3.86 27.32
C THR A 1118 -10.53 -3.30 27.23
N HIS A 1119 -10.02 -3.06 26.02
CA HIS A 1119 -8.63 -2.66 25.84
C HIS A 1119 -8.34 -1.24 26.39
N ASP A 1120 -7.12 -1.08 26.89
CA ASP A 1120 -6.33 0.15 27.04
C ASP A 1120 -6.87 1.36 27.85
N SER A 1121 -8.02 1.28 28.52
CA SER A 1121 -8.34 2.26 29.58
C SER A 1121 -9.33 1.76 30.65
N CYS A 1122 -9.21 2.32 31.87
CA CYS A 1122 -10.19 2.17 32.95
C CYS A 1122 -11.18 3.34 32.95
N GLU A 1123 -12.16 3.35 32.05
CA GLU A 1123 -13.34 4.22 32.21
C GLU A 1123 -14.35 3.61 33.17
N ILE A 1124 -14.89 4.42 34.09
CA ILE A 1124 -16.01 4.05 34.97
C ILE A 1124 -17.24 4.83 34.50
N SER A 1125 -18.05 4.19 33.66
CA SER A 1125 -19.33 4.77 33.22
C SER A 1125 -20.41 4.56 34.29
N MET A 1126 -20.82 5.64 34.96
CA MET A 1126 -21.94 5.65 35.91
C MET A 1126 -23.18 6.26 35.26
N GLY A 1127 -24.17 5.42 34.92
CA GLY A 1127 -25.48 5.89 34.48
C GLY A 1127 -26.30 6.47 35.63
N TRP A 1128 -26.90 7.65 35.41
CA TRP A 1128 -27.78 8.32 36.36
C TRP A 1128 -29.25 8.27 35.89
N ASP A 1129 -30.15 7.79 36.74
CA ASP A 1129 -31.60 7.91 36.53
C ASP A 1129 -32.08 9.32 36.93
N ILE A 1130 -32.32 10.16 35.94
CA ILE A 1130 -32.78 11.54 36.13
C ILE A 1130 -34.30 11.66 36.42
N THR A 1131 -35.06 10.55 36.47
CA THR A 1131 -36.52 10.61 36.70
C THR A 1131 -36.93 10.92 38.14
N GLN A 1132 -35.98 10.93 39.10
CA GLN A 1132 -36.28 11.04 40.53
C GLN A 1132 -36.10 12.46 41.14
N TYR A 1133 -35.81 13.48 40.34
CA TYR A 1133 -35.55 14.86 40.82
C TYR A 1133 -36.63 15.87 40.37
N PRO A 1134 -37.78 15.96 41.07
CA PRO A 1134 -38.57 17.18 41.07
C PRO A 1134 -37.79 18.32 41.78
N ASP A 1135 -38.14 19.56 41.45
CA ASP A 1135 -37.63 20.79 42.10
C ASP A 1135 -36.12 21.10 41.99
N GLY A 1136 -35.58 20.98 40.77
CA GLY A 1136 -34.68 22.02 40.23
C GLY A 1136 -33.27 22.15 40.84
N GLN A 1137 -32.80 21.16 41.61
CA GLN A 1137 -31.40 21.07 42.02
C GLN A 1137 -30.76 19.89 41.29
N GLY A 1138 -29.91 20.20 40.31
CA GLY A 1138 -29.11 19.19 39.61
C GLY A 1138 -28.03 18.57 40.52
N PRO A 1139 -27.48 17.40 40.15
CA PRO A 1139 -26.41 16.76 40.90
C PRO A 1139 -25.14 17.62 40.94
N ARG A 1140 -24.30 17.34 41.94
CA ARG A 1140 -22.92 17.84 42.07
C ARG A 1140 -21.94 16.68 41.99
#